data_AF-A0A8J8WJL4-F1
#
_entry.id   AF-A0A8J8WJL4-F1
#
_cell.length_a   1.000
_cell.length_b   1.000
_cell.length_c   1.000
_cell.angle_alpha   90.00
_cell.angle_beta   90.00
_cell.angle_gamma   90.00
#
_symmetry.space_group_name_H-M   'P 1'
#
loop_
_entity.id
_entity.type
_entity.pdbx_description
1 polymer ?
#
loop_
_entity_poly.entity_id
_entity_poly.type
_entity_poly.pdbx_seq_one_letter_code
_entity_poly.pdbx_strand_id
1 'polypeptide(L)'
;MIAQISDAAITATECVKKPIQADESHVANTGDFAHTAVNTMPAADISAVPRVAESNGVKSNGVAENGSTSTEKLPDASQAICSSNRLQSGVNEHREMAVKVLKIIESYGVDYEKTGGSWKGLESFVPVVVGQVERQEPIRMILPAFPFKSPNCRDKVLGVMPDFGEELALCHLNGLCENIAQVYEPGANVYISSDGLVYNDILGVPDDVVWDYGEALRKMAVEKGLSNVKFIRLFELLEHPWYPSDSAESAKALYLAHANCLRRELMFRFGDPTFNAEEAIKTDNDTCLTYRGYIKFLNKDLAHHEDFQGLSKRARQSQISQIARQMIIRGKMFAAAIRADRGDYVRLSIHESAGEKKLSVSLIPQIRGALGFTPWHASVAIGLDGSYQTAHAEDVRQTHDLVYKDGRPYLYREKSELFDWREDGLSVEFEHLYPCGVIIRPTGAGDLHERPSISVVPMHKVRRISNTMSPVVLRGFADTLDEDLYVKAASELGTILPWSFGIIQKVRDAGRSDKMGNNVTSNEAMPMHFDGMFKFEEVIDTETGEKKKVQRPPGYQFFTCPATAPKGSGYTLFASSRSFFRYLPQPWTAERLENVTWAMDNDGFWDAKMKNLPLLVKHPVTGLPCLRWHQPWDSTKTKFSTCDVRIENDDSGLVSIIDRITYDHRVCLRFEWEKGDLLISDNTAMLHTRTGYVSDCDRELWRIHFN
;
A
#
# COMPACT_ATOMS: atom_id res chain seq x y z
N MET A 1 38.14 -33.62 -24.21
CA MET A 1 39.55 -33.32 -24.54
C MET A 1 39.73 -31.81 -24.35
N ILE A 2 40.29 -31.36 -23.22
CA ILE A 2 41.73 -31.02 -23.04
C ILE A 2 42.06 -29.78 -23.90
N ALA A 3 42.57 -28.63 -23.45
CA ALA A 3 43.24 -28.13 -22.24
C ALA A 3 43.21 -26.57 -22.32
N GLN A 4 43.13 -25.73 -21.27
CA GLN A 4 43.96 -25.49 -20.06
C GLN A 4 45.02 -24.36 -20.23
N ILE A 5 45.09 -23.47 -19.20
CA ILE A 5 46.27 -22.71 -18.66
C ILE A 5 46.56 -21.31 -19.30
N SER A 6 46.93 -20.21 -18.61
CA SER A 6 47.51 -19.95 -17.26
C SER A 6 47.21 -18.53 -16.72
N ASP A 7 47.21 -18.43 -15.39
CA ASP A 7 47.46 -17.24 -14.57
C ASP A 7 48.87 -16.62 -14.75
N ALA A 8 48.99 -15.32 -14.47
CA ALA A 8 50.23 -14.70 -14.02
C ALA A 8 49.96 -13.55 -13.04
N ALA A 9 50.53 -13.69 -11.84
CA ALA A 9 50.53 -12.73 -10.74
C ALA A 9 51.58 -11.62 -10.92
N ILE A 10 51.32 -10.41 -10.39
CA ILE A 10 52.38 -9.49 -9.93
C ILE A 10 51.94 -8.80 -8.63
N THR A 11 52.92 -8.76 -7.72
CA THR A 11 52.98 -8.50 -6.29
C THR A 11 52.84 -7.05 -5.81
N ALA A 12 52.46 -6.93 -4.54
CA ALA A 12 52.45 -5.74 -3.70
C ALA A 12 53.86 -5.20 -3.37
N THR A 13 53.94 -3.92 -3.02
CA THR A 13 55.02 -3.38 -2.16
C THR A 13 54.48 -2.25 -1.28
N GLU A 14 54.89 -2.34 -0.01
CA GLU A 14 54.52 -1.54 1.15
C GLU A 14 55.10 -0.12 1.15
N CYS A 15 54.47 0.78 1.91
CA CYS A 15 55.21 1.82 2.63
C CYS A 15 54.49 2.15 3.95
N VAL A 16 55.22 2.04 5.06
CA VAL A 16 54.76 2.14 6.46
C VAL A 16 55.69 3.08 7.24
N LYS A 17 55.12 3.70 8.29
CA LYS A 17 55.70 4.44 9.45
C LYS A 17 55.74 5.97 9.30
N LYS A 18 55.35 6.80 10.28
CA LYS A 18 54.90 6.66 11.69
C LYS A 18 54.41 8.05 12.21
N PRO A 19 54.00 8.24 13.48
CA PRO A 19 52.91 9.14 13.90
C PRO A 19 53.39 10.37 14.69
N ILE A 20 52.48 11.29 15.02
CA ILE A 20 52.67 12.33 16.04
C ILE A 20 51.42 12.41 16.94
N GLN A 21 51.64 12.31 18.25
CA GLN A 21 50.73 12.53 19.39
C GLN A 21 50.45 14.03 19.57
N ALA A 22 49.18 14.44 19.73
CA ALA A 22 48.47 14.75 20.98
C ALA A 22 48.76 16.16 21.54
N ASP A 23 47.70 16.97 21.66
CA ASP A 23 47.54 17.87 22.80
C ASP A 23 46.05 18.10 23.11
N GLU A 24 45.74 18.12 24.40
CA GLU A 24 44.41 18.32 25.00
C GLU A 24 44.17 19.80 25.29
N SER A 25 42.92 20.27 25.18
CA SER A 25 42.25 21.07 26.22
C SER A 25 40.91 21.66 25.72
N HIS A 26 39.88 21.47 26.55
CA HIS A 26 38.71 22.34 26.83
C HIS A 26 37.85 22.84 25.63
N VAL A 27 36.51 22.75 25.60
CA VAL A 27 35.49 23.14 26.59
C VAL A 27 34.17 22.43 26.23
N ALA A 28 33.41 22.01 27.24
CA ALA A 28 32.03 21.53 27.11
C ALA A 28 31.09 22.57 26.49
N ASN A 29 30.22 22.17 25.56
CA ASN A 29 28.97 22.87 25.36
C ASN A 29 27.87 21.93 24.87
N THR A 30 27.01 21.56 25.82
CA THR A 30 25.64 21.07 25.63
C THR A 30 24.81 22.19 25.01
N GLY A 31 24.18 21.94 23.86
CA GLY A 31 23.26 22.86 23.20
C GLY A 31 21.86 22.28 23.16
N ASP A 32 21.10 22.52 24.22
CA ASP A 32 19.64 22.48 24.23
C ASP A 32 19.08 23.40 23.12
N PHE A 33 18.15 22.89 22.31
CA PHE A 33 17.25 23.75 21.53
C PHE A 33 15.91 23.85 22.27
N ALA A 34 15.85 24.81 23.19
CA ALA A 34 14.62 25.25 23.82
C ALA A 34 13.84 26.21 22.91
N HIS A 35 12.53 25.96 22.85
CA HIS A 35 11.42 26.90 22.83
C HIS A 35 11.72 28.37 22.47
N THR A 36 11.21 28.81 21.32
CA THR A 36 10.91 30.23 21.06
C THR A 36 9.46 30.52 21.44
N ALA A 37 9.31 31.29 22.52
CA ALA A 37 8.06 31.85 22.98
C ALA A 37 7.51 32.90 22.00
N VAL A 38 6.20 32.85 21.75
CA VAL A 38 5.44 33.87 21.03
C VAL A 38 5.03 34.96 22.02
N ASN A 39 5.34 36.21 21.66
CA ASN A 39 4.95 37.42 22.38
C ASN A 39 3.42 37.56 22.46
N THR A 40 2.92 37.74 23.67
CA THR A 40 1.56 38.17 24.00
C THR A 40 1.47 39.70 24.15
N MET A 41 0.36 40.29 23.67
CA MET A 41 -0.51 41.33 24.29
C MET A 41 -1.20 42.20 23.21
N PRO A 42 -2.39 42.81 23.46
CA PRO A 42 -3.54 42.38 24.27
C PRO A 42 -4.90 42.55 23.53
N ALA A 43 -5.97 42.13 24.22
CA ALA A 43 -7.36 42.07 23.77
C ALA A 43 -8.14 43.41 23.80
N ALA A 44 -9.17 43.50 22.96
CA ALA A 44 -10.40 44.28 23.19
C ALA A 44 -11.58 43.69 22.37
N ASP A 45 -12.51 43.02 23.07
CA ASP A 45 -13.98 43.27 23.13
C ASP A 45 -14.67 43.91 21.88
N ILE A 46 -15.84 43.49 21.35
CA ILE A 46 -17.19 43.38 21.96
C ILE A 46 -18.17 42.62 21.01
N SER A 47 -19.07 41.85 21.64
CA SER A 47 -20.44 41.38 21.30
C SER A 47 -21.08 41.52 19.90
N ALA A 48 -21.80 40.47 19.46
CA ALA A 48 -23.27 40.37 19.50
C ALA A 48 -23.83 39.33 18.50
N VAL A 49 -24.73 38.47 18.98
CA VAL A 49 -25.52 37.48 18.24
C VAL A 49 -26.87 38.10 17.85
N PRO A 50 -27.53 37.65 16.76
CA PRO A 50 -28.93 37.28 16.94
C PRO A 50 -29.38 36.00 16.23
N ARG A 51 -30.36 35.36 16.89
CA ARG A 51 -31.19 34.23 16.49
C ARG A 51 -32.19 34.60 15.38
N VAL A 52 -32.56 33.64 14.54
CA VAL A 52 -33.71 33.72 13.63
C VAL A 52 -34.88 32.93 14.21
N ALA A 53 -36.07 33.52 14.17
CA ALA A 53 -37.34 33.01 14.70
C ALA A 53 -38.25 32.49 13.58
N GLU A 54 -39.12 31.54 13.95
CA GLU A 54 -40.11 30.85 13.12
C GLU A 54 -41.46 31.60 12.98
N SER A 55 -42.12 31.32 11.84
CA SER A 55 -43.56 31.03 11.64
C SER A 55 -44.64 32.13 11.64
N ASN A 56 -45.75 31.73 10.99
CA ASN A 56 -47.06 32.36 10.77
C ASN A 56 -47.15 33.25 9.51
N GLY A 57 -48.18 33.17 8.66
CA GLY A 57 -49.45 32.46 8.68
C GLY A 57 -50.31 32.92 7.49
N VAL A 58 -51.21 32.04 7.05
CA VAL A 58 -52.14 32.11 5.90
C VAL A 58 -53.08 33.33 5.91
N LYS A 59 -53.46 33.85 4.72
CA LYS A 59 -54.87 34.18 4.33
C LYS A 59 -55.07 34.53 2.85
N SER A 60 -56.34 34.37 2.44
CA SER A 60 -56.96 34.08 1.14
C SER A 60 -57.32 35.27 0.25
N ASN A 61 -57.63 34.97 -1.03
CA ASN A 61 -58.74 35.42 -1.91
C ASN A 61 -58.20 35.43 -3.38
N GLY A 62 -58.79 34.87 -4.44
CA GLY A 62 -60.14 34.41 -4.74
C GLY A 62 -60.74 35.28 -5.87
N VAL A 63 -60.63 34.87 -7.16
CA VAL A 63 -61.53 35.25 -8.28
C VAL A 63 -61.45 34.18 -9.38
N ALA A 64 -62.60 33.82 -9.94
CA ALA A 64 -62.86 32.79 -10.95
C ALA A 64 -62.96 33.37 -12.38
N GLU A 65 -62.71 32.55 -13.41
CA GLU A 65 -63.48 32.58 -14.67
C GLU A 65 -63.34 31.29 -15.50
N ASN A 66 -64.36 31.03 -16.32
CA ASN A 66 -64.83 29.78 -16.93
C ASN A 66 -64.02 29.22 -18.12
N GLY A 67 -64.15 27.89 -18.37
CA GLY A 67 -63.89 27.30 -19.69
C GLY A 67 -63.88 25.76 -19.71
N SER A 68 -64.72 25.14 -20.53
CA SER A 68 -65.19 23.75 -20.50
C SER A 68 -64.34 22.68 -21.20
N THR A 69 -64.28 21.49 -20.58
CA THR A 69 -64.31 20.11 -21.13
C THR A 69 -63.32 19.65 -22.22
N SER A 70 -62.42 18.73 -21.84
CA SER A 70 -62.36 17.37 -22.40
C SER A 70 -61.42 16.48 -21.57
N THR A 71 -61.88 15.27 -21.26
CA THR A 71 -61.27 14.27 -20.39
C THR A 71 -59.98 13.67 -20.96
N GLU A 72 -58.85 13.92 -20.30
CA GLU A 72 -57.70 13.00 -20.27
C GLU A 72 -57.42 12.61 -18.81
N LYS A 73 -57.30 11.31 -18.56
CA LYS A 73 -56.97 10.76 -17.23
C LYS A 73 -55.58 11.25 -16.83
N LEU A 74 -55.52 12.18 -15.87
CA LEU A 74 -54.30 12.54 -15.15
C LEU A 74 -53.77 11.32 -14.35
N PRO A 75 -52.45 11.08 -14.31
CA PRO A 75 -51.87 10.09 -13.42
C PRO A 75 -52.14 10.47 -11.97
N ASP A 76 -52.42 9.45 -11.16
CA ASP A 76 -52.68 9.55 -9.73
C ASP A 76 -51.55 10.31 -9.00
N ALA A 77 -51.87 11.47 -8.39
CA ALA A 77 -50.90 12.35 -7.72
C ALA A 77 -50.13 11.63 -6.59
N SER A 78 -50.68 10.54 -6.06
CA SER A 78 -50.01 9.66 -5.08
C SER A 78 -48.83 8.88 -5.68
N GLN A 79 -48.92 8.47 -6.95
CA GLN A 79 -47.81 7.81 -7.66
C GLN A 79 -46.71 8.80 -8.02
N ALA A 80 -47.06 10.03 -8.40
CA ALA A 80 -46.09 11.09 -8.72
C ALA A 80 -45.22 11.50 -7.52
N ILE A 81 -45.84 11.64 -6.33
CA ILE A 81 -45.14 11.97 -5.08
C ILE A 81 -44.28 10.79 -4.58
N CYS A 82 -44.77 9.55 -4.76
CA CYS A 82 -44.00 8.36 -4.39
C CYS A 82 -42.83 8.09 -5.36
N SER A 83 -42.97 8.48 -6.62
CA SER A 83 -41.87 8.47 -7.60
C SER A 83 -40.88 9.60 -7.35
N SER A 84 -41.32 10.81 -7.00
CA SER A 84 -40.43 11.93 -6.69
C SER A 84 -39.62 11.66 -5.43
N ASN A 85 -40.23 11.10 -4.39
CA ASN A 85 -39.53 10.74 -3.16
C ASN A 85 -38.53 9.60 -3.37
N ARG A 86 -38.83 8.62 -4.25
CA ARG A 86 -37.88 7.56 -4.63
C ARG A 86 -36.73 8.05 -5.51
N LEU A 87 -37.01 8.98 -6.42
CA LEU A 87 -35.98 9.64 -7.22
C LEU A 87 -35.07 10.49 -6.32
N GLN A 88 -35.64 11.23 -5.37
CA GLN A 88 -34.90 12.09 -4.46
C GLN A 88 -34.10 11.29 -3.41
N SER A 89 -34.64 10.14 -2.95
CA SER A 89 -33.88 9.22 -2.09
C SER A 89 -32.73 8.55 -2.84
N GLY A 90 -32.96 8.08 -4.07
CA GLY A 90 -31.92 7.47 -4.91
C GLY A 90 -30.79 8.44 -5.26
N VAL A 91 -31.13 9.71 -5.58
CA VAL A 91 -30.12 10.76 -5.82
C VAL A 91 -29.27 11.01 -4.57
N ASN A 92 -29.87 10.99 -3.37
CA ASN A 92 -29.12 11.16 -2.13
C ASN A 92 -28.22 9.95 -1.84
N GLU A 93 -28.71 8.72 -2.04
CA GLU A 93 -27.94 7.48 -1.88
C GLU A 93 -26.73 7.42 -2.82
N HIS A 94 -26.90 7.80 -4.10
CA HIS A 94 -25.80 7.84 -5.07
C HIS A 94 -24.73 8.88 -4.68
N ARG A 95 -25.17 10.05 -4.17
CA ARG A 95 -24.24 11.08 -3.67
C ARG A 95 -23.48 10.59 -2.44
N GLU A 96 -24.16 9.95 -1.50
CA GLU A 96 -23.52 9.38 -0.31
C GLU A 96 -22.48 8.31 -0.67
N MET A 97 -22.81 7.41 -1.60
CA MET A 97 -21.87 6.42 -2.12
C MET A 97 -20.68 7.06 -2.82
N ALA A 98 -20.91 8.05 -3.68
CA ALA A 98 -19.84 8.79 -4.38
C ALA A 98 -18.88 9.46 -3.38
N VAL A 99 -19.40 10.09 -2.33
CA VAL A 99 -18.58 10.68 -1.25
C VAL A 99 -17.80 9.60 -0.51
N LYS A 100 -18.40 8.44 -0.23
CA LYS A 100 -17.72 7.31 0.42
C LYS A 100 -16.54 6.80 -0.42
N VAL A 101 -16.73 6.63 -1.73
CA VAL A 101 -15.66 6.28 -2.67
C VAL A 101 -14.57 7.34 -2.69
N LEU A 102 -14.94 8.61 -2.83
CA LEU A 102 -13.97 9.71 -2.90
C LEU A 102 -13.14 9.84 -1.62
N LYS A 103 -13.70 9.55 -0.45
CA LYS A 103 -12.94 9.48 0.82
C LYS A 103 -11.91 8.35 0.83
N ILE A 104 -12.19 7.21 0.19
CA ILE A 104 -11.21 6.14 0.03
C ILE A 104 -10.08 6.62 -0.87
N ILE A 105 -10.40 7.24 -2.01
CA ILE A 105 -9.42 7.82 -2.96
C ILE A 105 -8.57 8.89 -2.25
N GLU A 106 -9.20 9.82 -1.53
CA GLU A 106 -8.56 10.86 -0.72
C GLU A 106 -7.56 10.27 0.30
N SER A 107 -7.87 9.12 0.91
CA SER A 107 -6.98 8.47 1.88
C SER A 107 -5.65 7.99 1.29
N TYR A 108 -5.54 7.91 -0.04
CA TYR A 108 -4.29 7.62 -0.76
C TYR A 108 -3.52 8.90 -1.15
N GLY A 109 -4.16 10.06 -1.00
CA GLY A 109 -3.56 11.36 -1.25
C GLY A 109 -2.63 11.81 -0.13
N VAL A 110 -1.67 12.68 -0.47
CA VAL A 110 -0.80 13.34 0.52
C VAL A 110 -1.34 14.67 1.04
N ASP A 111 -2.41 15.17 0.41
CA ASP A 111 -2.95 16.52 0.65
C ASP A 111 -3.75 16.61 1.97
N TYR A 112 -4.41 15.52 2.35
CA TYR A 112 -5.17 15.39 3.60
C TYR A 112 -4.26 15.58 4.83
N GLU A 113 -3.04 15.05 4.78
CA GLU A 113 -2.10 15.03 5.90
C GLU A 113 -1.40 16.37 6.15
N LYS A 114 -1.13 17.11 5.07
CA LYS A 114 -0.44 18.41 5.17
C LYS A 114 -1.36 19.50 5.72
N THR A 115 -2.68 19.35 5.58
CA THR A 115 -3.64 20.42 5.88
C THR A 115 -4.62 20.07 7.00
N GLY A 116 -4.69 18.80 7.42
CA GLY A 116 -5.66 18.33 8.42
C GLY A 116 -7.13 18.49 7.98
N GLY A 117 -7.35 18.82 6.70
CA GLY A 117 -8.66 19.07 6.09
C GLY A 117 -8.90 18.17 4.89
N SER A 118 -10.13 18.18 4.38
CA SER A 118 -10.48 17.42 3.16
C SER A 118 -9.76 17.98 1.92
N TRP A 119 -9.47 17.10 0.98
CA TRP A 119 -9.07 17.37 -0.39
C TRP A 119 -9.98 18.45 -0.98
N LYS A 120 -9.39 19.61 -1.27
CA LYS A 120 -10.13 20.78 -1.80
C LYS A 120 -10.93 20.45 -3.07
N GLY A 121 -10.42 19.53 -3.88
CA GLY A 121 -11.04 19.06 -5.11
C GLY A 121 -12.14 18.02 -4.92
N LEU A 122 -12.38 17.50 -3.70
CA LEU A 122 -13.35 16.42 -3.50
C LEU A 122 -14.73 16.76 -4.07
N GLU A 123 -15.27 17.95 -3.74
CA GLU A 123 -16.56 18.40 -4.24
C GLU A 123 -16.60 18.60 -5.77
N SER A 124 -15.45 18.88 -6.41
CA SER A 124 -15.39 19.01 -7.88
C SER A 124 -15.52 17.66 -8.60
N PHE A 125 -15.13 16.56 -7.93
CA PHE A 125 -15.25 15.20 -8.47
C PHE A 125 -16.53 14.47 -8.05
N VAL A 126 -17.29 14.98 -7.06
CA VAL A 126 -18.57 14.36 -6.66
C VAL A 126 -19.51 14.17 -7.86
N PRO A 127 -19.77 15.16 -8.73
CA PRO A 127 -20.67 14.96 -9.87
C PRO A 127 -20.19 13.88 -10.85
N VAL A 128 -18.88 13.79 -11.05
CA VAL A 128 -18.25 12.80 -11.95
C VAL A 128 -18.46 11.37 -11.43
N VAL A 129 -18.27 11.18 -10.12
CA VAL A 129 -18.44 9.87 -9.47
C VAL A 129 -19.92 9.52 -9.34
N VAL A 130 -20.79 10.48 -9.02
CA VAL A 130 -22.26 10.29 -8.98
C VAL A 130 -22.75 9.74 -10.31
N GLY A 131 -22.36 10.34 -11.44
CA GLY A 131 -22.78 9.84 -12.74
C GLY A 131 -22.34 8.40 -13.03
N GLN A 132 -21.20 7.96 -12.51
CA GLN A 132 -20.73 6.57 -12.65
C GLN A 132 -21.49 5.61 -11.71
N VAL A 133 -21.77 6.04 -10.48
CA VAL A 133 -22.60 5.29 -9.51
C VAL A 133 -24.03 5.11 -10.04
N GLU A 134 -24.62 6.15 -10.63
CA GLU A 134 -25.94 6.09 -11.26
C GLU A 134 -26.03 5.03 -12.37
N ARG A 135 -24.93 4.82 -13.09
CA ARG A 135 -24.81 3.81 -14.15
C ARG A 135 -24.36 2.43 -13.66
N GLN A 136 -24.08 2.29 -12.36
CA GLN A 136 -23.52 1.07 -11.77
C GLN A 136 -22.23 0.61 -12.49
N GLU A 137 -21.40 1.57 -12.88
CA GLU A 137 -20.12 1.32 -13.54
C GLU A 137 -18.96 1.35 -12.54
N PRO A 138 -17.86 0.63 -12.80
CA PRO A 138 -16.64 0.78 -12.02
C PRO A 138 -16.17 2.23 -12.04
N ILE A 139 -15.72 2.74 -10.89
CA ILE A 139 -15.22 4.11 -10.80
C ILE A 139 -13.87 4.22 -11.53
N ARG A 140 -13.80 5.11 -12.52
CA ARG A 140 -12.66 5.27 -13.41
C ARG A 140 -11.76 6.39 -12.94
N MET A 141 -10.50 6.04 -12.67
CA MET A 141 -9.43 6.96 -12.32
C MET A 141 -8.39 6.98 -13.44
N ILE A 142 -7.77 8.14 -13.70
CA ILE A 142 -6.66 8.26 -14.64
C ILE A 142 -5.42 8.82 -13.97
N LEU A 143 -4.28 8.16 -14.20
CA LEU A 143 -2.97 8.53 -13.66
C LEU A 143 -1.95 8.68 -14.80
N PRO A 144 -1.56 9.91 -15.16
CA PRO A 144 -0.38 10.15 -15.99
C PRO A 144 0.88 9.82 -15.19
N ALA A 145 1.57 8.75 -15.57
CA ALA A 145 2.70 8.20 -14.82
C ALA A 145 3.42 7.10 -15.60
N PHE A 146 4.52 6.59 -15.03
CA PHE A 146 5.30 5.47 -15.56
C PHE A 146 5.78 5.72 -17.01
N PRO A 147 6.60 6.75 -17.24
CA PRO A 147 7.14 7.04 -18.56
C PRO A 147 8.21 6.01 -18.98
N PHE A 148 9.26 5.92 -18.17
CA PHE A 148 10.47 5.11 -18.30
C PHE A 148 11.35 5.36 -17.08
N LYS A 149 12.28 4.45 -16.74
CA LYS A 149 13.31 4.70 -15.71
C LYS A 149 14.21 5.88 -16.09
N SER A 150 14.66 6.64 -15.09
CA SER A 150 15.67 7.69 -15.25
C SER A 150 16.85 7.24 -16.11
N PRO A 151 17.35 8.08 -17.04
CA PRO A 151 18.57 7.77 -17.80
C PRO A 151 19.82 7.70 -16.91
N ASN A 152 19.77 8.22 -15.66
CA ASN A 152 20.86 8.06 -14.70
C ASN A 152 20.81 6.69 -13.99
N CYS A 153 21.19 5.64 -14.73
CA CYS A 153 21.37 4.28 -14.18
C CYS A 153 22.63 4.14 -13.31
N ARG A 154 23.50 5.15 -13.28
CA ARG A 154 24.74 5.12 -12.52
C ARG A 154 24.52 5.47 -11.04
N ASP A 155 23.69 6.46 -10.76
CA ASP A 155 23.55 7.00 -9.40
C ASP A 155 22.11 6.92 -8.87
N LYS A 156 21.12 6.89 -9.76
CA LYS A 156 19.72 7.17 -9.40
C LYS A 156 18.86 5.91 -9.32
N VAL A 157 18.89 5.08 -10.37
CA VAL A 157 18.06 3.87 -10.52
C VAL A 157 18.94 2.63 -10.74
N LEU A 158 18.34 1.43 -10.72
CA LEU A 158 19.06 0.16 -10.87
C LEU A 158 19.33 -0.24 -12.33
N GLY A 159 18.61 0.36 -13.27
CA GLY A 159 18.67 0.06 -14.69
C GLY A 159 17.50 0.71 -15.44
N VAL A 160 17.28 0.29 -16.69
CA VAL A 160 16.24 0.83 -17.56
C VAL A 160 14.87 0.15 -17.41
N MET A 161 14.83 -1.03 -16.80
CA MET A 161 13.63 -1.84 -16.65
C MET A 161 12.91 -1.57 -15.31
N PRO A 162 11.59 -1.82 -15.23
CA PRO A 162 10.87 -1.80 -13.95
C PRO A 162 11.51 -2.73 -12.91
N ASP A 163 11.53 -2.28 -11.67
CA ASP A 163 12.07 -3.01 -10.52
C ASP A 163 11.03 -3.08 -9.38
N PHE A 164 11.46 -3.34 -8.15
CA PHE A 164 10.53 -3.47 -7.02
C PHE A 164 9.73 -2.19 -6.75
N GLY A 165 10.23 -1.02 -7.12
CA GLY A 165 9.50 0.24 -6.99
C GLY A 165 8.22 0.26 -7.81
N GLU A 166 8.28 -0.20 -9.05
CA GLU A 166 7.11 -0.30 -9.91
C GLU A 166 6.15 -1.40 -9.41
N GLU A 167 6.66 -2.54 -8.93
CA GLU A 167 5.82 -3.60 -8.37
C GLU A 167 4.99 -3.08 -7.19
N LEU A 168 5.63 -2.42 -6.22
CA LEU A 168 4.95 -1.82 -5.07
C LEU A 168 3.88 -0.81 -5.52
N ALA A 169 4.20 0.02 -6.52
CA ALA A 169 3.28 1.04 -7.00
C ALA A 169 2.04 0.44 -7.69
N LEU A 170 2.21 -0.60 -8.51
CA LEU A 170 1.09 -1.29 -9.15
C LEU A 170 0.21 -1.99 -8.10
N CYS A 171 0.82 -2.70 -7.14
CA CYS A 171 0.10 -3.32 -6.03
C CYS A 171 -0.68 -2.29 -5.19
N HIS A 172 -0.07 -1.14 -4.93
CA HIS A 172 -0.69 -0.04 -4.17
C HIS A 172 -1.92 0.53 -4.89
N LEU A 173 -1.82 0.80 -6.20
CA LEU A 173 -2.93 1.29 -7.02
C LEU A 173 -4.04 0.24 -7.19
N ASN A 174 -3.68 -1.05 -7.32
CA ASN A 174 -4.69 -2.12 -7.33
C ASN A 174 -5.41 -2.17 -5.98
N GLY A 175 -4.67 -2.09 -4.86
CA GLY A 175 -5.23 -2.06 -3.52
C GLY A 175 -6.21 -0.90 -3.28
N LEU A 176 -5.99 0.26 -3.92
CA LEU A 176 -6.97 1.36 -3.91
C LEU A 176 -8.31 0.91 -4.52
N CYS A 177 -8.26 0.25 -5.67
CA CYS A 177 -9.46 -0.23 -6.35
C CYS A 177 -10.17 -1.31 -5.54
N GLU A 178 -9.42 -2.24 -4.95
CA GLU A 178 -9.96 -3.29 -4.07
C GLU A 178 -10.60 -2.71 -2.79
N ASN A 179 -10.01 -1.66 -2.22
CA ASN A 179 -10.60 -0.95 -1.09
C ASN A 179 -11.94 -0.27 -1.48
N ILE A 180 -12.07 0.24 -2.71
CA ILE A 180 -13.34 0.77 -3.22
C ILE A 180 -14.37 -0.36 -3.41
N ALA A 181 -13.94 -1.50 -3.94
CA ALA A 181 -14.81 -2.67 -4.15
C ALA A 181 -15.44 -3.20 -2.86
N GLN A 182 -14.80 -2.98 -1.70
CA GLN A 182 -15.37 -3.34 -0.39
C GLN A 182 -16.62 -2.52 -0.02
N VAL A 183 -16.84 -1.36 -0.64
CA VAL A 183 -17.98 -0.48 -0.31
C VAL A 183 -18.91 -0.22 -1.49
N TYR A 184 -18.45 -0.47 -2.72
CA TYR A 184 -19.17 -0.26 -3.96
C TYR A 184 -18.92 -1.45 -4.90
N GLU A 185 -19.95 -2.24 -5.15
CA GLU A 185 -19.83 -3.57 -5.78
C GLU A 185 -19.16 -3.56 -7.16
N PRO A 186 -19.45 -2.62 -8.09
CA PRO A 186 -18.74 -2.54 -9.36
C PRO A 186 -17.25 -2.20 -9.24
N GLY A 187 -16.80 -1.77 -8.06
CA GLY A 187 -15.40 -1.49 -7.77
C GLY A 187 -14.86 -0.28 -8.54
N ALA A 188 -13.60 -0.36 -8.95
CA ALA A 188 -12.91 0.74 -9.60
C ALA A 188 -11.75 0.27 -10.48
N ASN A 189 -11.30 1.13 -11.40
CA ASN A 189 -10.09 0.91 -12.18
C ASN A 189 -9.20 2.14 -12.19
N VAL A 190 -7.89 1.93 -12.08
CA VAL A 190 -6.88 2.96 -12.33
C VAL A 190 -6.30 2.74 -13.73
N TYR A 191 -6.47 3.73 -14.60
CA TYR A 191 -5.88 3.77 -15.92
C TYR A 191 -4.57 4.56 -15.88
N ILE A 192 -3.45 3.85 -16.00
CA ILE A 192 -2.13 4.43 -16.16
C ILE A 192 -1.99 4.90 -17.60
N SER A 193 -1.92 6.22 -17.78
CA SER A 193 -1.63 6.84 -19.06
C SER A 193 -0.14 7.16 -19.13
N SER A 194 0.63 6.34 -19.84
CA SER A 194 2.09 6.52 -19.90
C SER A 194 2.44 7.80 -20.63
N ASP A 195 3.17 8.67 -19.96
CA ASP A 195 3.73 9.91 -20.50
C ASP A 195 5.14 9.70 -21.11
N GLY A 196 5.54 8.44 -21.34
CA GLY A 196 6.84 8.08 -21.91
C GLY A 196 7.08 8.74 -23.28
N LEU A 197 6.22 8.44 -24.26
CA LEU A 197 6.28 9.09 -25.58
C LEU A 197 6.10 10.60 -25.53
N VAL A 198 5.53 11.14 -24.45
CA VAL A 198 5.34 12.59 -24.31
C VAL A 198 6.67 13.27 -23.98
N TYR A 199 7.61 12.60 -23.32
CA TYR A 199 8.83 13.24 -22.80
C TYR A 199 10.16 12.60 -23.24
N ASN A 200 10.14 11.41 -23.82
CA ASN A 200 11.38 10.64 -24.00
C ASN A 200 12.44 11.34 -24.86
N ASP A 201 12.05 11.93 -25.99
CA ASP A 201 12.96 12.64 -26.90
C ASP A 201 13.59 13.91 -26.27
N ILE A 202 12.88 14.63 -25.39
CA ILE A 202 13.45 15.79 -24.67
C ILE A 202 14.33 15.38 -23.49
N LEU A 203 14.26 14.11 -23.07
CA LEU A 203 15.07 13.53 -22.00
C LEU A 203 16.16 12.58 -22.51
N GLY A 204 16.32 12.48 -23.84
CA GLY A 204 17.33 11.62 -24.46
C GLY A 204 17.08 10.12 -24.27
N VAL A 205 15.84 9.70 -24.05
CA VAL A 205 15.47 8.29 -23.88
C VAL A 205 14.93 7.73 -25.20
N PRO A 206 15.56 6.68 -25.77
CA PRO A 206 15.10 6.06 -27.01
C PRO A 206 13.68 5.51 -26.95
N ASP A 207 12.94 5.58 -28.06
CA ASP A 207 11.55 5.11 -28.15
C ASP A 207 11.42 3.61 -27.78
N ASP A 208 12.42 2.78 -28.11
CA ASP A 208 12.42 1.33 -27.83
C ASP A 208 12.58 1.00 -26.34
N VAL A 209 13.36 1.81 -25.61
CA VAL A 209 13.45 1.72 -24.14
C VAL A 209 12.10 2.02 -23.49
N VAL A 210 11.38 3.04 -23.99
CA VAL A 210 10.02 3.36 -23.51
C VAL A 210 9.06 2.20 -23.75
N TRP A 211 9.13 1.57 -24.93
CA TRP A 211 8.35 0.39 -25.25
C TRP A 211 8.64 -0.76 -24.29
N ASP A 212 9.91 -1.14 -24.14
CA ASP A 212 10.32 -2.29 -23.33
C ASP A 212 9.95 -2.10 -21.85
N TYR A 213 10.14 -0.90 -21.32
CA TYR A 213 9.69 -0.55 -19.97
C TYR A 213 8.17 -0.70 -19.81
N GLY A 214 7.40 -0.17 -20.76
CA GLY A 214 5.94 -0.28 -20.74
C GLY A 214 5.42 -1.71 -20.85
N GLU A 215 6.04 -2.55 -21.69
CA GLU A 215 5.67 -3.97 -21.83
C GLU A 215 6.01 -4.76 -20.58
N ALA A 216 7.17 -4.48 -19.96
CA ALA A 216 7.54 -5.11 -18.69
C ALA A 216 6.55 -4.77 -17.57
N LEU A 217 6.04 -3.53 -17.50
CA LEU A 217 4.99 -3.14 -16.55
C LEU A 217 3.68 -3.91 -16.77
N ARG A 218 3.24 -4.05 -18.02
CA ARG A 218 2.02 -4.81 -18.35
C ARG A 218 2.17 -6.28 -17.98
N LYS A 219 3.33 -6.87 -18.30
CA LYS A 219 3.66 -8.25 -17.92
C LYS A 219 3.63 -8.42 -16.40
N MET A 220 4.27 -7.51 -15.65
CA MET A 220 4.28 -7.52 -14.19
C MET A 220 2.86 -7.46 -13.60
N ALA A 221 1.99 -6.60 -14.14
CA ALA A 221 0.59 -6.52 -13.70
C ALA A 221 -0.18 -7.84 -13.92
N VAL A 222 0.06 -8.52 -15.05
CA VAL A 222 -0.55 -9.83 -15.34
C VAL A 222 -0.01 -10.90 -14.39
N GLU A 223 1.31 -11.00 -14.22
CA GLU A 223 1.95 -12.00 -13.34
C GLU A 223 1.51 -11.88 -11.88
N LYS A 224 1.25 -10.65 -11.42
CA LYS A 224 0.77 -10.36 -10.05
C LYS A 224 -0.76 -10.36 -9.94
N GLY A 225 -1.49 -10.64 -11.01
CA GLY A 225 -2.96 -10.70 -11.01
C GLY A 225 -3.64 -9.34 -10.74
N LEU A 226 -2.99 -8.23 -11.08
CA LEU A 226 -3.44 -6.86 -10.79
C LEU A 226 -4.49 -6.39 -11.82
N SER A 227 -5.68 -6.99 -11.74
CA SER A 227 -6.72 -6.83 -12.75
C SER A 227 -7.34 -5.43 -12.81
N ASN A 228 -7.24 -4.62 -11.75
CA ASN A 228 -7.83 -3.28 -11.68
C ASN A 228 -6.93 -2.16 -12.20
N VAL A 229 -5.66 -2.48 -12.50
CA VAL A 229 -4.73 -1.54 -13.13
C VAL A 229 -4.74 -1.74 -14.64
N LYS A 230 -5.12 -0.69 -15.36
CA LYS A 230 -5.23 -0.67 -16.82
C LYS A 230 -4.20 0.29 -17.40
N PHE A 231 -3.86 0.13 -18.67
CA PHE A 231 -2.85 0.95 -19.34
C PHE A 231 -3.47 1.60 -20.58
N ILE A 232 -3.23 2.90 -20.73
CA ILE A 232 -3.60 3.68 -21.91
C ILE A 232 -2.31 4.16 -22.57
N ARG A 233 -2.18 3.96 -23.87
CA ARG A 233 -1.09 4.48 -24.69
C ARG A 233 -1.50 5.77 -25.38
N LEU A 234 -0.51 6.56 -25.78
CA LEU A 234 -0.75 7.85 -26.43
C LEU A 234 -1.63 7.75 -27.69
N PHE A 235 -1.47 6.71 -28.51
CA PHE A 235 -2.29 6.55 -29.72
C PHE A 235 -3.78 6.39 -29.40
N GLU A 236 -4.13 5.77 -28.27
CA GLU A 236 -5.53 5.60 -27.83
C GLU A 236 -6.14 6.94 -27.41
N LEU A 237 -5.38 7.79 -26.72
CA LEU A 237 -5.81 9.15 -26.38
C LEU A 237 -5.94 10.07 -27.61
N LEU A 238 -5.25 9.71 -28.69
CA LEU A 238 -5.36 10.37 -29.99
C LEU A 238 -6.44 9.71 -30.86
N GLU A 239 -7.22 8.77 -30.32
CA GLU A 239 -8.33 8.10 -31.01
C GLU A 239 -7.90 7.32 -32.28
N HIS A 240 -6.64 6.89 -32.34
CA HIS A 240 -6.19 5.99 -33.42
C HIS A 240 -6.69 4.56 -33.17
N PRO A 241 -7.12 3.84 -34.23
CA PRO A 241 -7.56 2.46 -34.09
C PRO A 241 -6.40 1.58 -33.60
N TRP A 242 -6.74 0.54 -32.84
CA TRP A 242 -5.78 -0.48 -32.48
C TRP A 242 -5.42 -1.31 -33.71
N TYR A 243 -4.13 -1.42 -34.00
CA TYR A 243 -3.62 -2.26 -35.07
C TYR A 243 -3.20 -3.61 -34.48
N PRO A 244 -3.87 -4.72 -34.85
CA PRO A 244 -3.46 -6.04 -34.41
C PRO A 244 -2.05 -6.33 -34.92
N SER A 245 -1.21 -6.85 -34.03
CA SER A 245 0.14 -7.31 -34.33
C SER A 245 0.22 -8.82 -34.14
N ASP A 246 0.75 -9.54 -35.11
CA ASP A 246 0.85 -11.01 -35.07
C ASP A 246 1.94 -11.51 -34.09
N SER A 247 2.88 -10.63 -33.70
CA SER A 247 3.94 -10.93 -32.73
C SER A 247 4.38 -9.70 -31.94
N ALA A 248 5.06 -9.91 -30.80
CA ALA A 248 5.62 -8.83 -29.97
C ALA A 248 6.63 -7.96 -30.74
N GLU A 249 7.43 -8.57 -31.62
CA GLU A 249 8.41 -7.89 -32.47
C GLU A 249 7.72 -6.98 -33.48
N SER A 250 6.65 -7.46 -34.13
CA SER A 250 5.87 -6.65 -35.07
C SER A 250 5.15 -5.49 -34.36
N ALA A 251 4.66 -5.71 -33.14
CA ALA A 251 4.06 -4.67 -32.31
C ALA A 251 5.07 -3.56 -31.97
N LYS A 252 6.29 -3.96 -31.58
CA LYS A 252 7.39 -3.02 -31.30
C LYS A 252 7.78 -2.25 -32.55
N ALA A 253 7.98 -2.93 -33.68
CA ALA A 253 8.33 -2.28 -34.94
C ALA A 253 7.29 -1.23 -35.37
N LEU A 254 5.99 -1.56 -35.27
CA LEU A 254 4.91 -0.64 -35.56
C LEU A 254 4.95 0.57 -34.62
N TYR A 255 5.09 0.36 -33.31
CA TYR A 255 5.21 1.44 -32.34
C TYR A 255 6.37 2.38 -32.67
N LEU A 256 7.55 1.82 -32.97
CA LEU A 256 8.75 2.61 -33.30
C LEU A 256 8.57 3.42 -34.58
N ALA A 257 7.93 2.84 -35.60
CA ALA A 257 7.62 3.53 -36.85
C ALA A 257 6.68 4.74 -36.64
N HIS A 258 5.78 4.68 -35.66
CA HIS A 258 4.75 5.69 -35.43
C HIS A 258 5.04 6.66 -34.27
N ALA A 259 6.00 6.38 -33.39
CA ALA A 259 6.29 7.18 -32.19
C ALA A 259 6.45 8.69 -32.49
N ASN A 260 7.28 9.05 -33.47
CA ASN A 260 7.48 10.44 -33.90
C ASN A 260 6.20 11.09 -34.45
N CYS A 261 5.37 10.33 -35.18
CA CYS A 261 4.11 10.84 -35.73
C CYS A 261 3.11 11.15 -34.60
N LEU A 262 2.98 10.26 -33.62
CA LEU A 262 2.10 10.44 -32.47
C LEU A 262 2.52 11.66 -31.62
N ARG A 263 3.83 11.86 -31.41
CA ARG A 263 4.35 13.08 -30.73
C ARG A 263 3.95 14.36 -31.47
N ARG A 264 4.18 14.40 -32.79
CA ARG A 264 3.82 15.57 -33.61
C ARG A 264 2.32 15.84 -33.62
N GLU A 265 1.51 14.79 -33.68
CA GLU A 265 0.05 14.93 -33.66
C GLU A 265 -0.45 15.46 -32.31
N LEU A 266 0.08 14.96 -31.19
CA LEU A 266 -0.24 15.50 -29.86
C LEU A 266 0.02 17.02 -29.81
N MET A 267 1.18 17.45 -30.30
CA MET A 267 1.55 18.87 -30.35
C MET A 267 0.64 19.66 -31.29
N PHE A 268 0.24 19.09 -32.43
CA PHE A 268 -0.63 19.74 -33.41
C PHE A 268 -2.07 19.90 -32.90
N ARG A 269 -2.66 18.84 -32.33
CA ARG A 269 -4.07 18.81 -31.89
C ARG A 269 -4.30 19.54 -30.57
N PHE A 270 -3.33 19.44 -29.65
CA PHE A 270 -3.50 19.90 -28.27
C PHE A 270 -2.50 21.00 -27.86
N GLY A 271 -1.70 21.48 -28.82
CA GLY A 271 -0.86 22.65 -28.64
C GLY A 271 -1.68 23.92 -28.45
N ASP A 272 -1.25 24.76 -27.52
CA ASP A 272 -1.83 26.08 -27.26
C ASP A 272 -0.78 27.15 -27.59
N PRO A 273 -0.86 27.79 -28.78
CA PRO A 273 0.11 28.81 -29.19
C PRO A 273 0.16 30.03 -28.26
N THR A 274 -0.89 30.25 -27.46
CA THR A 274 -0.98 31.37 -26.51
C THR A 274 -0.39 31.03 -25.15
N PHE A 275 -0.10 29.76 -24.89
CA PHE A 275 0.44 29.34 -23.60
C PHE A 275 1.90 29.76 -23.44
N ASN A 276 2.14 30.63 -22.46
CA ASN A 276 3.49 30.98 -22.03
C ASN A 276 3.84 30.25 -20.73
N ALA A 277 4.76 29.28 -20.82
CA ALA A 277 5.22 28.51 -19.67
C ALA A 277 5.91 29.40 -18.61
N GLU A 278 6.65 30.43 -19.01
CA GLU A 278 7.34 31.31 -18.06
C GLU A 278 6.37 32.13 -17.21
N GLU A 279 5.29 32.60 -17.83
CA GLU A 279 4.24 33.32 -17.12
C GLU A 279 3.46 32.37 -16.19
N ALA A 280 3.06 31.21 -16.70
CA ALA A 280 2.35 30.21 -15.91
C ALA A 280 3.16 29.74 -14.69
N ILE A 281 4.48 29.56 -14.81
CA ILE A 281 5.35 29.22 -13.68
C ILE A 281 5.34 30.31 -12.59
N LYS A 282 5.13 31.58 -12.95
CA LYS A 282 5.05 32.69 -11.99
C LYS A 282 3.68 32.83 -11.35
N THR A 283 2.62 32.61 -12.13
CA THR A 283 1.24 32.98 -11.74
C THR A 283 0.39 31.80 -11.27
N ASP A 284 0.71 30.56 -11.68
CA ASP A 284 -0.04 29.36 -11.32
C ASP A 284 0.76 28.49 -10.33
N ASN A 285 0.19 28.29 -9.14
CA ASN A 285 0.88 27.60 -8.04
C ASN A 285 1.21 26.14 -8.38
N ASP A 286 0.28 25.42 -9.03
CA ASP A 286 0.48 24.01 -9.43
C ASP A 286 1.60 23.86 -10.47
N THR A 287 1.63 24.76 -11.46
CA THR A 287 2.67 24.82 -12.49
C THR A 287 4.02 25.16 -11.87
N CYS A 288 4.06 26.10 -10.93
CA CYS A 288 5.27 26.45 -10.18
C CYS A 288 5.83 25.26 -9.39
N LEU A 289 4.98 24.56 -8.63
CA LEU A 289 5.35 23.37 -7.86
C LEU A 289 5.87 22.26 -8.79
N THR A 290 5.19 22.02 -9.91
CA THR A 290 5.60 21.02 -10.91
C THR A 290 6.96 21.37 -11.52
N TYR A 291 7.17 22.64 -11.92
CA TYR A 291 8.44 23.12 -12.49
C TYR A 291 9.60 22.99 -11.49
N ARG A 292 9.39 23.38 -10.22
CA ARG A 292 10.39 23.19 -9.16
C ARG A 292 10.75 21.72 -8.98
N GLY A 293 9.76 20.83 -9.04
CA GLY A 293 9.96 19.39 -9.06
C GLY A 293 10.85 18.96 -10.23
N TYR A 294 10.53 19.38 -11.46
CA TYR A 294 11.34 19.05 -12.65
C TYR A 294 12.78 19.52 -12.52
N ILE A 295 13.03 20.76 -12.11
CA ILE A 295 14.41 21.27 -11.92
C ILE A 295 15.19 20.41 -10.92
N LYS A 296 14.56 19.99 -9.83
CA LYS A 296 15.20 19.14 -8.81
C LYS A 296 15.60 17.78 -9.40
N PHE A 297 14.71 17.13 -10.15
CA PHE A 297 14.97 15.79 -10.68
C PHE A 297 15.91 15.79 -11.89
N LEU A 298 15.71 16.71 -12.84
CA LEU A 298 16.49 16.82 -14.08
C LEU A 298 17.98 17.04 -13.85
N ASN A 299 18.33 17.79 -12.80
CA ASN A 299 19.73 18.00 -12.41
C ASN A 299 20.48 16.68 -12.20
N LYS A 300 19.82 15.69 -11.61
CA LYS A 300 20.40 14.36 -11.36
C LYS A 300 20.14 13.39 -12.52
N ASP A 301 18.96 13.44 -13.15
CA ASP A 301 18.64 12.57 -14.30
C ASP A 301 19.61 12.76 -15.46
N LEU A 302 19.91 14.00 -15.81
CA LEU A 302 20.74 14.33 -16.97
C LEU A 302 22.22 14.51 -16.60
N ALA A 303 22.64 14.05 -15.41
CA ALA A 303 23.97 14.33 -14.90
C ALA A 303 25.11 13.73 -15.73
N HIS A 304 24.87 12.60 -16.37
CA HIS A 304 25.82 11.89 -17.23
C HIS A 304 25.45 11.95 -18.71
N HIS A 305 24.43 12.73 -19.06
CA HIS A 305 23.97 12.84 -20.45
C HIS A 305 25.04 13.55 -21.28
N GLU A 306 25.30 13.03 -22.48
CA GLU A 306 26.43 13.44 -23.34
C GLU A 306 26.40 14.95 -23.66
N ASP A 307 25.21 15.49 -23.98
CA ASP A 307 24.99 16.92 -24.23
C ASP A 307 25.42 17.86 -23.10
N PHE A 308 25.59 17.35 -21.87
CA PHE A 308 26.01 18.14 -20.71
C PHE A 308 27.50 18.03 -20.39
N GLN A 309 28.23 17.15 -21.08
CA GLN A 309 29.66 16.99 -20.88
C GLN A 309 30.41 18.25 -21.33
N GLY A 310 31.33 18.74 -20.49
CA GLY A 310 32.13 19.94 -20.77
C GLY A 310 31.39 21.28 -20.61
N LEU A 311 30.08 21.30 -20.31
CA LEU A 311 29.36 22.54 -20.06
C LEU A 311 29.71 23.15 -18.70
N SER A 312 29.74 24.49 -18.65
CA SER A 312 29.83 25.20 -17.37
C SER A 312 28.57 24.97 -16.52
N LYS A 313 28.70 25.08 -15.19
CA LYS A 313 27.56 24.96 -14.25
C LYS A 313 26.38 25.87 -14.63
N ARG A 314 26.66 27.10 -15.11
CA ARG A 314 25.64 28.06 -15.54
C ARG A 314 24.96 27.63 -16.84
N ALA A 315 25.72 27.16 -17.83
CA ALA A 315 25.17 26.65 -19.09
C ALA A 315 24.28 25.42 -18.84
N ARG A 316 24.74 24.48 -18.02
CA ARG A 316 23.95 23.30 -17.59
C ARG A 316 22.64 23.69 -16.92
N GLN A 317 22.66 24.61 -15.95
CA GLN A 317 21.44 25.07 -15.29
C GLN A 317 20.48 25.74 -16.27
N SER A 318 20.99 26.51 -17.24
CA SER A 318 20.18 27.12 -18.30
C SER A 318 19.48 26.07 -19.17
N GLN A 319 20.22 25.06 -19.64
CA GLN A 319 19.68 23.99 -20.48
C GLN A 319 18.66 23.13 -19.72
N ILE A 320 18.93 22.76 -18.46
CA ILE A 320 17.96 22.08 -17.59
C ILE A 320 16.67 22.91 -17.46
N SER A 321 16.80 24.23 -17.29
CA SER A 321 15.65 25.11 -17.18
C SER A 321 14.85 25.21 -18.49
N GLN A 322 15.51 25.09 -19.64
CA GLN A 322 14.84 25.03 -20.94
C GLN A 322 14.09 23.71 -21.11
N ILE A 323 14.72 22.57 -20.79
CA ILE A 323 14.08 21.25 -20.83
C ILE A 323 12.86 21.22 -19.89
N ALA A 324 12.99 21.72 -18.66
CA ALA A 324 11.88 21.79 -17.72
C ALA A 324 10.69 22.61 -18.26
N ARG A 325 10.93 23.72 -18.96
CA ARG A 325 9.85 24.50 -19.61
C ARG A 325 9.19 23.72 -20.75
N GLN A 326 9.97 23.00 -21.56
CA GLN A 326 9.43 22.14 -22.61
C GLN A 326 8.56 21.02 -22.01
N MET A 327 8.98 20.42 -20.89
CA MET A 327 8.18 19.44 -20.15
C MET A 327 6.85 20.04 -19.68
N ILE A 328 6.82 21.27 -19.15
CA ILE A 328 5.57 21.94 -18.75
C ILE A 328 4.63 22.12 -19.95
N ILE A 329 5.16 22.55 -21.11
CA ILE A 329 4.38 22.71 -22.33
C ILE A 329 3.77 21.37 -22.78
N ARG A 330 4.59 20.32 -22.86
CA ARG A 330 4.14 18.98 -23.25
C ARG A 330 3.17 18.36 -22.25
N GLY A 331 3.39 18.58 -20.96
CA GLY A 331 2.47 18.17 -19.90
C GLY A 331 1.11 18.86 -20.02
N LYS A 332 1.07 20.13 -20.41
CA LYS A 332 -0.20 20.84 -20.68
C LYS A 332 -0.94 20.23 -21.88
N MET A 333 -0.23 19.95 -22.98
CA MET A 333 -0.78 19.28 -24.16
C MET A 333 -1.34 17.90 -23.80
N PHE A 334 -0.59 17.10 -23.05
CA PHE A 334 -1.01 15.78 -22.62
C PHE A 334 -2.21 15.82 -21.67
N ALA A 335 -2.22 16.76 -20.72
CA ALA A 335 -3.37 16.97 -19.86
C ALA A 335 -4.62 17.42 -20.66
N ALA A 336 -4.46 18.19 -21.73
CA ALA A 336 -5.55 18.57 -22.63
C ALA A 336 -6.08 17.36 -23.42
N ALA A 337 -5.20 16.52 -23.96
CA ALA A 337 -5.59 15.28 -24.63
C ALA A 337 -6.39 14.36 -23.70
N ILE A 338 -5.91 14.16 -22.46
CA ILE A 338 -6.63 13.35 -21.47
C ILE A 338 -7.99 13.98 -21.12
N ARG A 339 -8.09 15.30 -20.98
CA ARG A 339 -9.38 15.95 -20.70
C ARG A 339 -10.39 15.80 -21.84
N ALA A 340 -9.91 15.82 -23.09
CA ALA A 340 -10.78 15.67 -24.26
C ALA A 340 -11.36 14.25 -24.36
N ASP A 341 -10.53 13.23 -24.08
CA ASP A 341 -10.90 11.82 -24.28
C ASP A 341 -11.42 11.12 -23.00
N ARG A 342 -10.98 11.56 -21.82
CA ARG A 342 -11.25 10.95 -20.50
C ARG A 342 -11.61 11.98 -19.43
N GLY A 343 -12.35 13.03 -19.82
CA GLY A 343 -12.75 14.13 -18.92
C GLY A 343 -13.66 13.71 -17.77
N ASP A 344 -14.28 12.53 -17.86
CA ASP A 344 -15.18 11.92 -16.88
C ASP A 344 -14.45 10.97 -15.90
N TYR A 345 -13.11 10.97 -15.89
CA TYR A 345 -12.32 10.14 -14.97
C TYR A 345 -11.82 10.99 -13.80
N VAL A 346 -11.73 10.39 -12.61
CA VAL A 346 -11.10 11.04 -11.46
C VAL A 346 -9.59 11.18 -11.72
N ARG A 347 -9.06 12.41 -11.65
CA ARG A 347 -7.67 12.71 -12.02
C ARG A 347 -6.71 12.53 -10.85
N LEU A 348 -5.86 11.51 -10.94
CA LEU A 348 -4.73 11.30 -10.03
C LEU A 348 -3.46 11.99 -10.56
N SER A 349 -2.48 12.19 -9.68
CA SER A 349 -1.23 12.90 -9.96
C SER A 349 -0.07 12.35 -9.12
N ILE A 350 1.12 12.26 -9.70
CA ILE A 350 2.39 12.00 -8.98
C ILE A 350 3.17 13.27 -8.63
N HIS A 351 2.61 14.45 -8.92
CA HIS A 351 3.17 15.74 -8.56
C HIS A 351 2.39 16.37 -7.43
N GLU A 352 3.09 17.10 -6.56
CA GLU A 352 2.46 17.99 -5.59
C GLU A 352 1.53 18.98 -6.28
N SER A 353 0.41 19.29 -5.62
CA SER A 353 -0.58 20.23 -6.13
C SER A 353 -1.32 20.91 -4.99
N ALA A 354 -2.05 21.98 -5.31
CA ALA A 354 -3.01 22.61 -4.43
C ALA A 354 -4.24 21.74 -4.15
N GLY A 355 -4.38 20.60 -4.83
CA GLY A 355 -5.45 19.64 -4.63
C GLY A 355 -6.80 20.06 -5.23
N GLU A 356 -6.88 21.08 -6.09
CA GLU A 356 -8.18 21.56 -6.60
C GLU A 356 -8.71 20.73 -7.79
N LYS A 357 -7.82 20.33 -8.70
CA LYS A 357 -8.15 19.71 -9.99
C LYS A 357 -7.60 18.29 -10.16
N LYS A 358 -6.77 17.84 -9.23
CA LYS A 358 -6.12 16.53 -9.23
C LYS A 358 -5.79 16.15 -7.80
N LEU A 359 -5.68 14.85 -7.52
CA LEU A 359 -5.23 14.34 -6.23
C LEU A 359 -3.78 13.87 -6.33
N SER A 360 -2.91 14.38 -5.44
CA SER A 360 -1.50 13.97 -5.38
C SER A 360 -1.38 12.65 -4.62
N VAL A 361 -0.99 11.56 -5.28
CA VAL A 361 -0.91 10.20 -4.70
C VAL A 361 0.55 9.76 -4.58
N SER A 362 0.91 9.28 -3.40
CA SER A 362 2.21 8.63 -3.17
C SER A 362 2.16 7.21 -3.71
N LEU A 363 2.99 6.87 -4.70
CA LEU A 363 2.91 5.57 -5.36
C LEU A 363 3.56 4.44 -4.55
N ILE A 364 4.63 4.74 -3.84
CA ILE A 364 5.30 3.79 -2.96
C ILE A 364 4.94 4.20 -1.54
N PRO A 365 4.37 3.33 -0.69
CA PRO A 365 4.05 3.66 0.69
C PRO A 365 5.22 4.27 1.48
N GLN A 366 5.24 5.59 1.59
CA GLN A 366 6.22 6.35 2.39
C GLN A 366 5.67 6.70 3.78
N ILE A 367 6.45 7.45 4.55
CA ILE A 367 5.98 8.16 5.74
C ILE A 367 4.78 9.03 5.34
N ARG A 368 3.77 9.07 6.22
CA ARG A 368 2.51 9.78 6.03
C ARG A 368 2.75 11.25 5.66
N GLY A 369 2.04 11.74 4.64
CA GLY A 369 2.15 13.12 4.12
C GLY A 369 3.34 13.38 3.17
N ALA A 370 4.22 12.40 2.95
CA ALA A 370 5.31 12.50 1.98
C ALA A 370 4.94 11.82 0.65
N LEU A 371 5.12 12.55 -0.45
CA LEU A 371 4.91 12.00 -1.80
C LEU A 371 6.01 11.01 -2.22
N GLY A 372 7.20 11.14 -1.63
CA GLY A 372 8.35 10.29 -1.95
C GLY A 372 8.93 10.55 -3.34
N PHE A 373 9.89 9.71 -3.74
CA PHE A 373 10.30 9.62 -5.13
C PHE A 373 9.33 8.73 -5.91
N THR A 374 9.08 9.06 -7.17
CA THR A 374 8.37 8.14 -8.06
C THR A 374 9.24 6.91 -8.36
N PRO A 375 8.65 5.72 -8.59
CA PRO A 375 9.38 4.48 -8.85
C PRO A 375 10.49 4.61 -9.90
N TRP A 376 10.21 5.35 -10.98
CA TRP A 376 11.14 5.50 -12.09
C TRP A 376 12.29 6.50 -11.84
N HIS A 377 12.29 7.18 -10.70
CA HIS A 377 13.34 8.11 -10.29
C HIS A 377 14.12 7.61 -9.06
N ALA A 378 13.91 6.38 -8.62
CA ALA A 378 14.61 5.84 -7.46
C ALA A 378 14.71 4.31 -7.54
N SER A 379 15.45 3.75 -6.59
CA SER A 379 15.36 2.35 -6.19
C SER A 379 14.59 2.24 -4.88
N VAL A 380 14.16 1.03 -4.53
CA VAL A 380 13.63 0.74 -3.20
C VAL A 380 14.72 0.12 -2.34
N ALA A 381 14.90 0.68 -1.14
CA ALA A 381 15.73 0.14 -0.08
C ALA A 381 14.84 -0.45 1.02
N ILE A 382 15.18 -1.66 1.47
CA ILE A 382 14.49 -2.37 2.55
C ILE A 382 15.35 -2.35 3.80
N GLY A 383 14.84 -1.74 4.86
CA GLY A 383 15.51 -1.67 6.15
C GLY A 383 15.35 -2.95 6.97
N LEU A 384 16.21 -3.15 7.97
CA LEU A 384 16.11 -4.29 8.90
C LEU A 384 14.80 -4.33 9.70
N ASP A 385 14.15 -3.19 9.83
CA ASP A 385 12.83 -3.05 10.46
C ASP A 385 11.67 -3.50 9.54
N GLY A 386 11.94 -3.88 8.29
CA GLY A 386 10.93 -4.26 7.29
C GLY A 386 10.32 -3.10 6.50
N SER A 387 10.80 -1.87 6.66
CA SER A 387 10.27 -0.73 5.90
C SER A 387 10.79 -0.67 4.49
N TYR A 388 9.93 -0.20 3.59
CA TYR A 388 10.30 0.17 2.22
C TYR A 388 10.51 1.67 2.14
N GLN A 389 11.67 2.08 1.65
CA GLN A 389 12.03 3.48 1.47
C GLN A 389 12.52 3.69 0.04
N THR A 390 12.12 4.80 -0.57
CA THR A 390 12.71 5.19 -1.86
C THR A 390 14.06 5.84 -1.63
N ALA A 391 15.10 5.36 -2.31
CA ALA A 391 16.44 5.92 -2.25
C ALA A 391 17.09 5.94 -3.64
N HIS A 392 17.99 6.88 -3.89
CA HIS A 392 18.83 6.79 -5.07
C HIS A 392 19.87 5.69 -4.88
N ALA A 393 20.21 4.99 -5.96
CA ALA A 393 21.14 3.86 -5.90
C ALA A 393 22.49 4.20 -5.26
N GLU A 394 23.04 5.40 -5.50
CA GLU A 394 24.32 5.82 -4.90
C GLU A 394 24.28 5.97 -3.37
N ASP A 395 23.12 6.37 -2.83
CA ASP A 395 22.96 6.70 -1.40
C ASP A 395 23.00 5.43 -0.53
N VAL A 396 22.72 4.26 -1.13
CA VAL A 396 22.57 2.99 -0.41
C VAL A 396 23.54 1.89 -0.86
N ARG A 397 24.23 2.04 -2.00
CA ARG A 397 25.10 1.00 -2.59
C ARG A 397 26.18 0.46 -1.64
N GLN A 398 26.66 1.27 -0.69
CA GLN A 398 27.69 0.85 0.26
C GLN A 398 27.11 0.14 1.49
N THR A 399 25.93 0.53 1.93
CA THR A 399 25.29 0.05 3.16
C THR A 399 24.29 -1.09 2.93
N HIS A 400 23.88 -1.31 1.69
CA HIS A 400 22.88 -2.31 1.31
C HIS A 400 23.45 -3.32 0.31
N ASP A 401 22.92 -4.53 0.34
CA ASP A 401 23.11 -5.53 -0.70
C ASP A 401 22.14 -5.29 -1.85
N LEU A 402 22.63 -5.41 -3.08
CA LEU A 402 21.78 -5.40 -4.27
C LEU A 402 21.17 -6.79 -4.47
N VAL A 403 19.85 -6.88 -4.38
CA VAL A 403 19.09 -8.11 -4.55
C VAL A 403 18.65 -8.22 -6.01
N TYR A 404 18.76 -9.43 -6.56
CA TYR A 404 18.40 -9.74 -7.94
C TYR A 404 17.12 -10.58 -8.00
N LYS A 405 16.33 -10.37 -9.04
CA LYS A 405 15.17 -11.19 -9.42
C LYS A 405 15.31 -11.53 -10.90
N ASP A 406 15.27 -12.82 -11.23
CA ASP A 406 15.46 -13.33 -12.60
C ASP A 406 16.74 -12.80 -13.28
N GLY A 407 17.84 -12.75 -12.51
CA GLY A 407 19.15 -12.26 -12.97
C GLY A 407 19.24 -10.74 -13.15
N ARG A 408 18.23 -9.97 -12.74
CA ARG A 408 18.20 -8.50 -12.88
C ARG A 408 18.22 -7.80 -11.51
N PRO A 409 18.96 -6.68 -11.37
CA PRO A 409 18.87 -5.83 -10.19
C PRO A 409 17.42 -5.44 -9.89
N TYR A 410 16.97 -5.62 -8.64
CA TYR A 410 15.55 -5.50 -8.31
C TYR A 410 15.26 -4.59 -7.10
N LEU A 411 16.07 -4.65 -6.06
CA LEU A 411 15.98 -3.77 -4.89
C LEU A 411 17.29 -3.73 -4.11
N TYR A 412 17.42 -2.79 -3.18
CA TYR A 412 18.45 -2.80 -2.15
C TYR A 412 17.88 -3.31 -0.82
N ARG A 413 18.67 -4.07 -0.08
CA ARG A 413 18.33 -4.56 1.27
C ARG A 413 19.48 -4.26 2.22
N GLU A 414 19.18 -3.69 3.37
CA GLU A 414 20.19 -3.31 4.36
C GLU A 414 21.07 -4.52 4.73
N LYS A 415 22.40 -4.32 4.74
CA LYS A 415 23.37 -5.39 5.00
C LYS A 415 23.21 -5.94 6.41
N SER A 416 23.10 -7.26 6.52
CA SER A 416 23.06 -7.95 7.81
C SER A 416 23.35 -9.44 7.64
N GLU A 417 24.05 -10.02 8.62
CA GLU A 417 24.26 -11.46 8.77
C GLU A 417 22.93 -12.26 8.84
N LEU A 418 21.81 -11.59 9.14
CA LEU A 418 20.47 -12.17 9.10
C LEU A 418 20.11 -12.76 7.73
N PHE A 419 20.66 -12.18 6.66
CA PHE A 419 20.33 -12.57 5.29
C PHE A 419 21.42 -13.40 4.60
N ASP A 420 22.58 -13.61 5.23
CA ASP A 420 23.58 -14.52 4.71
C ASP A 420 23.40 -15.90 5.34
N TRP A 421 22.83 -16.83 4.59
CA TRP A 421 22.60 -18.21 5.04
C TRP A 421 23.66 -19.16 4.48
N ARG A 422 24.59 -18.67 3.65
CA ARG A 422 25.64 -19.51 3.04
C ARG A 422 26.62 -20.02 4.08
N GLU A 423 26.86 -19.24 5.13
CA GLU A 423 27.64 -19.68 6.30
C GLU A 423 26.98 -20.84 7.05
N ASP A 424 25.64 -20.94 7.00
CA ASP A 424 24.87 -22.09 7.52
C ASP A 424 24.77 -23.24 6.49
N GLY A 425 25.45 -23.13 5.33
CA GLY A 425 25.43 -24.14 4.28
C GLY A 425 24.19 -24.10 3.37
N LEU A 426 23.38 -23.04 3.43
CA LEU A 426 22.12 -22.94 2.70
C LEU A 426 22.05 -21.65 1.85
N SER A 427 21.84 -21.79 0.55
CA SER A 427 21.62 -20.64 -0.34
C SER A 427 20.13 -20.38 -0.54
N VAL A 428 19.68 -19.15 -0.27
CA VAL A 428 18.27 -18.76 -0.37
C VAL A 428 18.08 -17.41 -1.07
N GLU A 429 16.89 -17.24 -1.62
CA GLU A 429 16.36 -15.99 -2.15
C GLU A 429 15.26 -15.45 -1.23
N PHE A 430 15.19 -14.13 -1.11
CA PHE A 430 14.21 -13.42 -0.29
C PHE A 430 13.29 -12.60 -1.20
N GLU A 431 12.02 -13.00 -1.30
CA GLU A 431 10.98 -12.24 -1.99
C GLU A 431 10.16 -11.45 -0.97
N HIS A 432 10.27 -10.12 -1.01
CA HIS A 432 9.47 -9.24 -0.16
C HIS A 432 8.06 -9.04 -0.74
N LEU A 433 7.06 -9.04 0.14
CA LEU A 433 5.64 -8.99 -0.24
C LEU A 433 5.01 -7.61 -0.02
N TYR A 434 3.89 -7.35 -0.70
CA TYR A 434 3.05 -6.18 -0.43
C TYR A 434 1.80 -6.59 0.38
N PRO A 435 1.42 -5.86 1.44
CA PRO A 435 2.08 -4.68 2.01
C PRO A 435 3.21 -5.00 3.00
N CYS A 436 3.33 -6.26 3.41
CA CYS A 436 4.34 -6.74 4.36
C CYS A 436 4.59 -8.24 4.19
N GLY A 437 5.65 -8.74 4.83
CA GLY A 437 6.03 -10.16 4.82
C GLY A 437 7.19 -10.46 3.87
N VAL A 438 7.72 -11.67 3.99
CA VAL A 438 8.82 -12.17 3.15
C VAL A 438 8.65 -13.67 2.90
N ILE A 439 8.85 -14.08 1.65
CA ILE A 439 8.97 -15.49 1.27
C ILE A 439 10.46 -15.81 1.06
N ILE A 440 10.94 -16.85 1.72
CA ILE A 440 12.30 -17.36 1.62
C ILE A 440 12.26 -18.67 0.86
N ARG A 441 13.04 -18.78 -0.22
CA ARG A 441 13.11 -19.98 -1.07
C ARG A 441 14.54 -20.46 -1.22
N PRO A 442 14.81 -21.77 -1.30
CA PRO A 442 16.14 -22.24 -1.69
C PRO A 442 16.46 -21.80 -3.12
N THR A 443 17.67 -21.31 -3.35
CA THR A 443 18.13 -20.90 -4.68
C THR A 443 18.13 -22.10 -5.63
N GLY A 444 17.64 -21.94 -6.86
CA GLY A 444 17.63 -23.01 -7.87
C GLY A 444 16.58 -24.11 -7.63
N ALA A 445 15.57 -23.88 -6.77
CA ALA A 445 14.53 -24.86 -6.43
C ALA A 445 13.79 -25.49 -7.63
N GLY A 446 13.75 -24.81 -8.79
CA GLY A 446 13.18 -25.36 -10.02
C GLY A 446 14.05 -26.42 -10.71
N ASP A 447 15.36 -26.39 -10.46
CA ASP A 447 16.38 -27.24 -11.09
C ASP A 447 17.02 -28.25 -10.12
N LEU A 448 16.74 -28.14 -8.82
CA LEU A 448 17.25 -29.06 -7.80
C LEU A 448 16.56 -30.43 -7.89
N HIS A 449 17.34 -31.49 -8.11
CA HIS A 449 16.86 -32.87 -8.03
C HIS A 449 16.34 -33.25 -6.63
N GLU A 450 16.87 -32.62 -5.57
CA GLU A 450 16.40 -32.76 -4.18
C GLU A 450 16.33 -31.39 -3.49
N ARG A 451 15.18 -31.08 -2.90
CA ARG A 451 14.96 -29.82 -2.16
C ARG A 451 15.58 -29.93 -0.76
N PRO A 452 16.20 -28.87 -0.21
CA PRO A 452 16.72 -28.89 1.15
C PRO A 452 15.62 -29.20 2.18
N SER A 453 15.93 -30.07 3.14
CA SER A 453 15.06 -30.40 4.26
C SER A 453 14.88 -29.19 5.19
N ILE A 454 13.75 -29.12 5.90
CA ILE A 454 13.55 -28.11 6.95
C ILE A 454 14.57 -28.20 8.08
N SER A 455 15.21 -29.36 8.24
CA SER A 455 16.21 -29.63 9.28
C SER A 455 17.51 -28.83 9.15
N VAL A 456 17.78 -28.26 7.96
CA VAL A 456 18.97 -27.42 7.71
C VAL A 456 18.67 -25.93 7.72
N VAL A 457 17.41 -25.54 7.96
CA VAL A 457 17.03 -24.13 8.00
C VAL A 457 17.53 -23.49 9.30
N PRO A 458 18.26 -22.36 9.25
CA PRO A 458 18.71 -21.66 10.46
C PRO A 458 17.52 -20.95 11.13
N MET A 459 16.70 -21.67 11.90
CA MET A 459 15.46 -21.17 12.49
C MET A 459 15.67 -19.95 13.41
N HIS A 460 16.84 -19.81 14.03
CA HIS A 460 17.18 -18.63 14.80
C HIS A 460 17.20 -17.33 13.94
N LYS A 461 17.65 -17.39 12.68
CA LYS A 461 17.58 -16.26 11.73
C LYS A 461 16.13 -16.00 11.32
N VAL A 462 15.36 -17.06 11.06
CA VAL A 462 13.92 -16.98 10.75
C VAL A 462 13.17 -16.27 11.88
N ARG A 463 13.41 -16.65 13.14
CA ARG A 463 12.83 -15.99 14.31
C ARG A 463 13.20 -14.51 14.35
N ARG A 464 14.48 -14.16 14.15
CA ARG A 464 14.91 -12.76 14.17
C ARG A 464 14.26 -11.92 13.08
N ILE A 465 14.14 -12.46 11.87
CA ILE A 465 13.45 -11.81 10.74
C ILE A 465 11.95 -11.63 11.06
N SER A 466 11.31 -12.62 11.69
CA SER A 466 9.88 -12.56 12.01
C SER A 466 9.51 -11.42 12.96
N ASN A 467 10.43 -10.92 13.79
CA ASN A 467 10.19 -9.78 14.68
C ASN A 467 9.86 -8.48 13.92
N THR A 468 10.28 -8.34 12.66
CA THR A 468 10.16 -7.10 11.89
C THR A 468 9.52 -7.27 10.51
N MET A 469 9.58 -8.49 9.94
CA MET A 469 9.09 -8.80 8.60
C MET A 469 8.01 -9.89 8.59
N SER A 470 7.20 -9.96 9.66
CA SER A 470 6.08 -10.92 9.74
C SER A 470 5.00 -10.65 8.68
N PRO A 471 4.38 -11.70 8.09
CA PRO A 471 4.73 -13.11 8.25
C PRO A 471 5.98 -13.50 7.43
N VAL A 472 6.71 -14.49 7.91
CA VAL A 472 7.84 -15.12 7.20
C VAL A 472 7.39 -16.47 6.68
N VAL A 473 7.54 -16.71 5.38
CA VAL A 473 7.16 -17.96 4.73
C VAL A 473 8.41 -18.67 4.21
N LEU A 474 8.62 -19.92 4.60
CA LEU A 474 9.62 -20.80 3.99
C LEU A 474 8.90 -21.65 2.94
N ARG A 475 9.22 -21.43 1.66
CA ARG A 475 8.55 -22.08 0.53
C ARG A 475 9.54 -22.88 -0.31
N GLY A 476 9.14 -24.08 -0.70
CA GLY A 476 9.96 -24.96 -1.53
C GLY A 476 10.98 -25.83 -0.78
N PHE A 477 10.84 -25.98 0.54
CA PHE A 477 11.64 -26.93 1.35
C PHE A 477 10.99 -28.32 1.39
N ALA A 478 11.79 -29.35 1.65
CA ALA A 478 11.35 -30.74 1.85
C ALA A 478 11.07 -31.05 3.33
N ASP A 479 10.39 -32.17 3.58
CA ASP A 479 10.07 -32.70 4.92
C ASP A 479 9.23 -31.77 5.81
N THR A 480 8.55 -30.79 5.21
CA THR A 480 7.75 -29.78 5.93
C THR A 480 6.51 -30.37 6.60
N LEU A 481 6.15 -31.62 6.28
CA LEU A 481 5.03 -32.37 6.86
C LEU A 481 5.47 -33.51 7.77
N ASP A 482 6.78 -33.67 8.01
CA ASP A 482 7.30 -34.59 9.03
C ASP A 482 7.07 -33.96 10.42
N GLU A 483 6.27 -34.61 11.26
CA GLU A 483 5.87 -34.05 12.56
C GLU A 483 7.05 -33.85 13.52
N ASP A 484 8.03 -34.76 13.52
CA ASP A 484 9.19 -34.69 14.42
C ASP A 484 10.12 -33.55 14.01
N LEU A 485 10.40 -33.41 12.71
CA LEU A 485 11.19 -32.31 12.19
C LEU A 485 10.48 -30.97 12.36
N TYR A 486 9.16 -30.92 12.18
CA TYR A 486 8.36 -29.72 12.39
C TYR A 486 8.38 -29.26 13.87
N VAL A 487 8.23 -30.18 14.82
CA VAL A 487 8.35 -29.89 16.26
C VAL A 487 9.76 -29.47 16.63
N LYS A 488 10.78 -30.12 16.07
CA LYS A 488 12.19 -29.74 16.28
C LYS A 488 12.44 -28.30 15.80
N ALA A 489 12.02 -27.97 14.58
CA ALA A 489 12.12 -26.60 14.06
C ALA A 489 11.40 -25.58 14.97
N ALA A 490 10.22 -25.92 15.49
CA ALA A 490 9.51 -25.08 16.44
C ALA A 490 10.30 -24.84 17.74
N SER A 491 11.00 -25.86 18.24
CA SER A 491 11.85 -25.74 19.43
C SER A 491 13.10 -24.88 19.21
N GLU A 492 13.59 -24.79 17.98
CA GLU A 492 14.69 -23.91 17.59
C GLU A 492 14.21 -22.45 17.38
N LEU A 493 12.94 -22.26 17.04
CA LEU A 493 12.31 -20.93 16.93
C LEU A 493 12.03 -20.29 18.31
N GLY A 494 11.79 -21.10 19.34
CA GLY A 494 11.54 -20.63 20.71
C GLY A 494 10.92 -21.68 21.62
N THR A 495 10.41 -21.24 22.77
CA THR A 495 9.82 -22.16 23.76
C THR A 495 8.41 -22.55 23.33
N ILE A 496 8.21 -23.82 22.99
CA ILE A 496 6.91 -24.36 22.60
C ILE A 496 5.89 -24.22 23.73
N LEU A 497 4.68 -23.79 23.36
CA LEU A 497 3.52 -23.67 24.26
C LEU A 497 2.51 -24.77 23.92
N PRO A 498 2.55 -25.93 24.61
CA PRO A 498 1.66 -27.04 24.30
C PRO A 498 0.20 -26.70 24.62
N TRP A 499 -0.70 -27.30 23.85
CA TRP A 499 -2.12 -27.36 24.15
C TRP A 499 -2.40 -28.51 25.13
N SER A 500 -3.59 -28.50 25.74
CA SER A 500 -4.03 -29.62 26.60
C SER A 500 -4.11 -30.96 25.85
N PHE A 501 -4.23 -30.93 24.52
CA PHE A 501 -4.33 -32.10 23.65
C PHE A 501 -3.05 -32.39 22.84
N GLY A 502 -1.94 -31.70 23.11
CA GLY A 502 -0.64 -31.94 22.45
C GLY A 502 0.03 -30.67 21.92
N ILE A 503 1.13 -30.85 21.19
CA ILE A 503 1.94 -29.74 20.63
C ILE A 503 1.33 -29.22 19.32
N ILE A 504 0.98 -30.13 18.42
CA ILE A 504 0.47 -29.80 17.09
C ILE A 504 -1.06 -29.71 17.13
N GLN A 505 -1.59 -28.54 16.77
CA GLN A 505 -3.01 -28.38 16.50
C GLN A 505 -3.28 -28.54 15.01
N LYS A 506 -4.03 -29.57 14.62
CA LYS A 506 -4.48 -29.77 13.24
C LYS A 506 -5.78 -29.01 13.00
N VAL A 507 -5.74 -28.03 12.09
CA VAL A 507 -6.85 -27.16 11.71
C VAL A 507 -7.39 -27.62 10.36
N ARG A 508 -8.51 -28.33 10.41
CA ARG A 508 -9.28 -28.81 9.26
C ARG A 508 -10.77 -28.60 9.51
N ASP A 509 -11.57 -28.60 8.44
CA ASP A 509 -13.02 -28.54 8.59
C ASP A 509 -13.51 -29.78 9.35
N ALA A 510 -14.18 -29.56 10.48
CA ALA A 510 -14.71 -30.62 11.33
C ALA A 510 -16.15 -31.01 10.95
N GLY A 511 -16.77 -30.31 9.99
CA GLY A 511 -18.13 -30.59 9.51
C GLY A 511 -19.24 -30.25 10.50
N ARG A 512 -18.93 -29.63 11.64
CA ARG A 512 -19.89 -29.26 12.68
C ARG A 512 -20.42 -27.84 12.48
N SER A 513 -21.73 -27.65 12.58
CA SER A 513 -22.42 -26.42 12.16
C SER A 513 -23.28 -25.74 13.25
N ASP A 514 -23.01 -25.99 14.53
CA ASP A 514 -23.80 -25.49 15.67
C ASP A 514 -22.98 -24.53 16.57
N LYS A 515 -23.64 -23.81 17.49
CA LYS A 515 -23.02 -22.83 18.44
C LYS A 515 -21.96 -23.43 19.38
N MET A 516 -21.90 -24.75 19.51
CA MET A 516 -20.90 -25.47 20.31
C MET A 516 -19.72 -25.96 19.46
N GLY A 517 -19.75 -25.72 18.15
CA GLY A 517 -18.64 -25.92 17.23
C GLY A 517 -17.60 -24.81 17.34
N ASN A 518 -16.35 -25.16 17.03
CA ASN A 518 -15.26 -24.20 16.94
C ASN A 518 -15.22 -23.61 15.52
N ASN A 519 -15.38 -22.28 15.40
CA ASN A 519 -15.31 -21.57 14.12
C ASN A 519 -13.94 -21.72 13.41
N VAL A 520 -12.86 -22.00 14.16
CA VAL A 520 -11.54 -22.32 13.60
C VAL A 520 -11.59 -23.54 12.67
N THR A 521 -12.47 -24.49 12.98
CA THR A 521 -12.68 -25.75 12.23
C THR A 521 -13.96 -25.73 11.39
N SER A 522 -14.50 -24.55 11.07
CA SER A 522 -15.60 -24.40 10.10
C SER A 522 -15.09 -23.78 8.79
N ASN A 523 -15.95 -23.66 7.79
CA ASN A 523 -15.67 -22.97 6.53
C ASN A 523 -16.11 -21.49 6.50
N GLU A 524 -16.71 -20.97 7.59
CA GLU A 524 -17.11 -19.56 7.69
C GLU A 524 -15.90 -18.63 7.81
N ALA A 525 -16.08 -17.37 7.45
CA ALA A 525 -15.09 -16.35 7.76
C ALA A 525 -14.91 -16.24 9.29
N MET A 526 -13.70 -15.87 9.72
CA MET A 526 -13.41 -15.61 11.12
C MET A 526 -13.30 -14.09 11.38
N PRO A 527 -13.53 -13.63 12.62
CA PRO A 527 -13.21 -12.26 12.99
C PRO A 527 -11.70 -12.01 12.95
N MET A 528 -11.28 -10.79 12.60
CA MET A 528 -9.90 -10.34 12.81
C MET A 528 -9.55 -10.41 14.29
N HIS A 529 -8.49 -11.14 14.67
CA HIS A 529 -8.12 -11.36 16.06
C HIS A 529 -6.62 -11.68 16.22
N PHE A 530 -6.19 -11.93 17.46
CA PHE A 530 -4.91 -12.54 17.79
C PHE A 530 -5.13 -13.81 18.63
N ASP A 531 -4.22 -14.77 18.53
CA ASP A 531 -4.32 -16.02 19.28
C ASP A 531 -4.07 -15.78 20.77
N GLY A 532 -4.71 -16.59 21.61
CA GLY A 532 -4.48 -16.58 23.06
C GLY A 532 -5.16 -15.44 23.82
N MET A 533 -6.12 -14.75 23.20
CA MET A 533 -6.93 -13.72 23.85
C MET A 533 -7.63 -14.22 25.14
N PHE A 534 -7.97 -15.51 25.20
CA PHE A 534 -8.57 -16.16 26.38
C PHE A 534 -7.56 -16.84 27.31
N LYS A 535 -6.24 -16.72 27.06
CA LYS A 535 -5.19 -17.29 27.91
C LYS A 535 -4.79 -16.29 29.00
N PHE A 536 -5.08 -16.63 30.26
CA PHE A 536 -4.76 -15.80 31.43
C PHE A 536 -3.91 -16.56 32.44
N GLU A 537 -3.02 -15.84 33.09
CA GLU A 537 -2.31 -16.28 34.29
C GLU A 537 -2.70 -15.40 35.48
N GLU A 538 -2.82 -16.01 36.65
CA GLU A 538 -2.94 -15.27 37.91
C GLU A 538 -1.54 -14.84 38.37
N VAL A 539 -1.33 -13.53 38.46
CA VAL A 539 -0.12 -12.92 39.00
C VAL A 539 -0.48 -12.27 40.33
N ILE A 540 0.29 -12.55 41.38
CA ILE A 540 0.13 -11.89 42.68
C ILE A 540 1.01 -10.64 42.66
N ASP A 541 0.39 -9.48 42.89
CA ASP A 541 1.12 -8.24 43.09
C ASP A 541 1.98 -8.35 44.36
N THR A 542 3.29 -8.15 44.20
CA THR A 542 4.26 -8.34 45.29
C THR A 542 4.19 -7.26 46.36
N GLU A 543 3.61 -6.10 46.05
CA GLU A 543 3.49 -4.96 46.98
C GLU A 543 2.14 -4.95 47.69
N THR A 544 1.05 -5.26 46.96
CA THR A 544 -0.32 -5.19 47.49
C THR A 544 -0.88 -6.55 47.91
N GLY A 545 -0.28 -7.65 47.45
CA GLY A 545 -0.79 -9.01 47.64
C GLY A 545 -2.04 -9.34 46.80
N GLU A 546 -2.47 -8.42 45.93
CA GLU A 546 -3.67 -8.59 45.13
C GLU A 546 -3.45 -9.57 43.98
N LYS A 547 -4.42 -10.46 43.75
CA LYS A 547 -4.39 -11.38 42.60
C LYS A 547 -4.91 -10.67 41.35
N LYS A 548 -4.03 -10.48 40.36
CA LYS A 548 -4.36 -9.91 39.06
C LYS A 548 -4.35 -10.97 37.98
N LYS A 549 -5.41 -11.05 37.18
CA LYS A 549 -5.42 -11.85 35.94
C LYS A 549 -4.73 -11.07 34.82
N VAL A 550 -3.71 -11.66 34.21
CA VAL A 550 -2.93 -11.05 33.13
C VAL A 550 -3.04 -11.90 31.88
N GLN A 551 -3.34 -11.29 30.73
CA GLN A 551 -3.35 -11.99 29.45
C GLN A 551 -1.93 -12.43 29.07
N ARG A 552 -1.80 -13.68 28.65
CA ARG A 552 -0.55 -14.32 28.23
C ARG A 552 -0.74 -15.00 26.87
N PRO A 553 -1.02 -14.23 25.81
CA PRO A 553 -1.10 -14.79 24.46
C PRO A 553 0.28 -15.33 24.05
N PRO A 554 0.32 -16.34 23.16
CA PRO A 554 1.58 -16.80 22.56
C PRO A 554 2.23 -15.67 21.78
N GLY A 555 3.55 -15.60 21.79
CA GLY A 555 4.31 -14.63 21.01
C GLY A 555 4.18 -14.88 19.50
N TYR A 556 4.18 -16.15 19.09
CA TYR A 556 4.24 -16.53 17.68
C TYR A 556 3.35 -17.73 17.35
N GLN A 557 3.01 -17.81 16.06
CA GLN A 557 2.38 -18.95 15.43
C GLN A 557 3.34 -19.52 14.41
N PHE A 558 3.54 -20.84 14.43
CA PHE A 558 4.21 -21.59 13.38
C PHE A 558 3.18 -22.48 12.71
N PHE A 559 3.12 -22.44 11.38
CA PHE A 559 2.20 -23.23 10.59
C PHE A 559 2.94 -24.10 9.58
N THR A 560 2.39 -25.28 9.29
CA THR A 560 2.69 -26.05 8.07
C THR A 560 1.40 -26.36 7.30
N CYS A 561 1.48 -26.45 5.97
CA CYS A 561 0.33 -26.63 5.09
C CYS A 561 0.31 -28.00 4.37
N PRO A 562 -0.31 -29.03 4.96
CA PRO A 562 -0.57 -30.30 4.27
C PRO A 562 -1.43 -30.15 3.01
N ALA A 563 -2.44 -29.28 3.04
CA ALA A 563 -3.37 -29.11 1.92
C ALA A 563 -4.10 -27.75 1.95
N THR A 564 -4.37 -27.21 0.78
CA THR A 564 -4.84 -25.82 0.59
C THR A 564 -6.32 -25.77 0.19
N ALA A 565 -6.99 -24.65 0.47
CA ALA A 565 -8.25 -24.34 -0.21
C ALA A 565 -8.00 -24.12 -1.72
N PRO A 566 -9.04 -24.16 -2.57
CA PRO A 566 -8.94 -23.74 -3.96
C PRO A 566 -8.41 -22.31 -4.08
N LYS A 567 -7.55 -22.07 -5.08
CA LYS A 567 -7.03 -20.73 -5.38
C LYS A 567 -8.15 -19.71 -5.48
N GLY A 568 -7.93 -18.51 -4.96
CA GLY A 568 -8.99 -17.49 -4.93
C GLY A 568 -9.94 -17.56 -3.73
N SER A 569 -9.80 -18.55 -2.83
CA SER A 569 -10.70 -18.74 -1.69
C SER A 569 -9.94 -19.05 -0.39
N GLY A 570 -10.58 -18.82 0.76
CA GLY A 570 -10.03 -19.24 2.06
C GLY A 570 -8.68 -18.61 2.45
N TYR A 571 -8.40 -17.41 1.98
CA TYR A 571 -7.18 -16.66 2.30
C TYR A 571 -6.98 -16.57 3.81
N THR A 572 -5.73 -16.71 4.25
CA THR A 572 -5.35 -16.24 5.58
C THR A 572 -5.00 -14.77 5.46
N LEU A 573 -5.62 -13.94 6.30
CA LEU A 573 -5.38 -12.50 6.31
C LEU A 573 -4.44 -12.18 7.46
N PHE A 574 -3.48 -11.29 7.21
CA PHE A 574 -2.56 -10.78 8.23
C PHE A 574 -2.53 -9.25 8.19
N ALA A 575 -3.04 -8.61 9.24
CA ALA A 575 -3.04 -7.15 9.38
C ALA A 575 -1.85 -6.71 10.24
N SER A 576 -0.95 -5.94 9.65
CA SER A 576 0.25 -5.45 10.32
C SER A 576 -0.08 -4.27 11.24
N SER A 577 0.25 -4.37 12.54
CA SER A 577 0.13 -3.24 13.47
C SER A 577 0.95 -2.03 13.01
N ARG A 578 2.15 -2.27 12.48
CA ARG A 578 3.02 -1.19 11.97
C ARG A 578 2.33 -0.39 10.86
N SER A 579 1.75 -1.09 9.89
CA SER A 579 1.01 -0.45 8.80
C SER A 579 -0.31 0.15 9.29
N PHE A 580 -0.99 -0.47 10.24
CA PHE A 580 -2.21 0.05 10.86
C PHE A 580 -1.99 1.47 11.41
N PHE A 581 -0.97 1.65 12.26
CA PHE A 581 -0.66 2.97 12.85
C PHE A 581 -0.23 4.00 11.81
N ARG A 582 0.34 3.57 10.67
CA ARG A 582 0.67 4.47 9.54
C ARG A 582 -0.58 5.07 8.88
N TYR A 583 -1.68 4.33 8.82
CA TYR A 583 -2.89 4.72 8.10
C TYR A 583 -4.07 5.09 9.03
N LEU A 584 -3.82 5.23 10.34
CA LEU A 584 -4.80 5.77 11.28
C LEU A 584 -5.16 7.21 10.91
N PRO A 585 -6.45 7.53 10.65
CA PRO A 585 -6.86 8.90 10.38
C PRO A 585 -6.73 9.77 11.63
N GLN A 586 -6.60 11.08 11.44
CA GLN A 586 -6.73 12.01 12.56
C GLN A 586 -8.18 11.98 13.10
N PRO A 587 -8.41 12.20 14.40
CA PRO A 587 -7.44 12.55 15.46
C PRO A 587 -6.86 11.33 16.22
N TRP A 588 -6.87 10.12 15.64
CA TRP A 588 -6.34 8.93 16.29
C TRP A 588 -4.85 8.77 15.97
N THR A 589 -4.03 8.68 17.02
CA THR A 589 -2.58 8.43 16.93
C THR A 589 -2.19 7.29 17.87
N ALA A 590 -1.01 6.70 17.68
CA ALA A 590 -0.53 5.65 18.57
C ALA A 590 -0.46 6.12 20.04
N GLU A 591 -0.03 7.37 20.27
CA GLU A 591 0.06 7.97 21.60
C GLU A 591 -1.31 8.12 22.26
N ARG A 592 -2.32 8.57 21.52
CA ARG A 592 -3.70 8.65 22.04
C ARG A 592 -4.21 7.25 22.41
N LEU A 593 -3.95 6.27 21.56
CA LEU A 593 -4.45 4.90 21.73
C LEU A 593 -3.72 4.10 22.82
N GLU A 594 -2.57 4.57 23.33
CA GLU A 594 -1.78 3.86 24.37
C GLU A 594 -2.58 3.61 25.66
N ASN A 595 -3.48 4.53 26.03
CA ASN A 595 -4.30 4.43 27.24
C ASN A 595 -5.74 3.96 26.98
N VAL A 596 -6.09 3.65 25.72
CA VAL A 596 -7.44 3.23 25.37
C VAL A 596 -7.65 1.77 25.76
N THR A 597 -8.77 1.50 26.41
CA THR A 597 -9.21 0.15 26.73
C THR A 597 -10.49 -0.21 26.02
N TRP A 598 -10.67 -1.51 25.83
CA TRP A 598 -11.85 -2.08 25.23
C TRP A 598 -12.36 -3.28 26.03
N ALA A 599 -13.64 -3.59 25.82
CA ALA A 599 -14.31 -4.72 26.41
C ALA A 599 -14.90 -5.59 25.31
N MET A 600 -15.04 -6.87 25.64
CA MET A 600 -15.79 -7.81 24.82
C MET A 600 -16.71 -8.69 25.67
N ASP A 601 -17.85 -9.03 25.07
CA ASP A 601 -18.80 -10.03 25.54
C ASP A 601 -18.93 -11.07 24.43
N ASN A 602 -18.30 -12.22 24.62
CA ASN A 602 -18.33 -13.31 23.65
C ASN A 602 -19.18 -14.46 24.20
N ASP A 603 -20.00 -15.09 23.36
CA ASP A 603 -20.87 -16.22 23.73
C ASP A 603 -20.40 -17.56 23.11
N GLY A 604 -21.17 -18.63 23.34
CA GLY A 604 -20.96 -19.94 22.72
C GLY A 604 -19.75 -20.70 23.26
N PHE A 605 -18.99 -21.37 22.38
CA PHE A 605 -17.86 -22.22 22.77
C PHE A 605 -16.76 -21.45 23.53
N TRP A 606 -16.61 -20.15 23.26
CA TRP A 606 -15.62 -19.27 23.88
C TRP A 606 -16.26 -18.29 24.88
N ASP A 607 -17.38 -18.64 25.53
CA ASP A 607 -18.12 -17.75 26.44
C ASP A 607 -17.20 -17.05 27.46
N ALA A 608 -17.06 -15.73 27.33
CA ALA A 608 -16.19 -14.93 28.16
C ALA A 608 -16.53 -13.44 28.08
N LYS A 609 -16.52 -12.81 29.25
CA LYS A 609 -16.74 -11.36 29.41
C LYS A 609 -15.47 -10.72 29.93
N MET A 610 -14.87 -9.85 29.13
CA MET A 610 -13.62 -9.18 29.46
C MET A 610 -13.77 -7.67 29.38
N LYS A 611 -13.11 -6.98 30.29
CA LYS A 611 -13.10 -5.53 30.42
C LYS A 611 -11.68 -5.05 30.70
N ASN A 612 -11.42 -3.76 30.48
CA ASN A 612 -10.12 -3.15 30.69
C ASN A 612 -9.01 -3.83 29.88
N LEU A 613 -9.33 -4.35 28.69
CA LEU A 613 -8.32 -4.90 27.79
C LEU A 613 -7.55 -3.73 27.15
N PRO A 614 -6.21 -3.72 27.19
CA PRO A 614 -5.45 -2.68 26.52
C PRO A 614 -5.64 -2.80 25.01
N LEU A 615 -5.97 -1.70 24.33
CA LEU A 615 -6.05 -1.66 22.88
C LEU A 615 -4.66 -1.75 22.23
N LEU A 616 -3.63 -1.26 22.93
CA LEU A 616 -2.26 -1.19 22.46
C LEU A 616 -1.33 -1.84 23.47
N VAL A 617 -0.40 -2.67 22.98
CA VAL A 617 0.75 -3.15 23.76
C VAL A 617 2.05 -2.82 23.05
N LYS A 618 3.17 -2.80 23.77
CA LYS A 618 4.50 -2.67 23.15
C LYS A 618 5.01 -4.05 22.75
N HIS A 619 5.57 -4.13 21.55
CA HIS A 619 6.22 -5.35 21.09
C HIS A 619 7.42 -5.68 22.01
N PRO A 620 7.58 -6.92 22.49
CA PRO A 620 8.60 -7.26 23.49
C PRO A 620 10.04 -7.09 22.99
N VAL A 621 10.28 -7.28 21.68
CA VAL A 621 11.62 -7.12 21.07
C VAL A 621 11.85 -5.71 20.50
N THR A 622 10.98 -5.24 19.61
CA THR A 622 11.17 -3.95 18.89
C THR A 622 10.70 -2.73 19.67
N GLY A 623 9.89 -2.90 20.73
CA GLY A 623 9.26 -1.79 21.48
C GLY A 623 8.16 -1.04 20.72
N LEU A 624 7.87 -1.40 19.47
CA LEU A 624 6.89 -0.73 18.64
C LEU A 624 5.44 -0.98 19.12
N PRO A 625 4.52 -0.02 18.91
CA PRO A 625 3.13 -0.20 19.26
C PRO A 625 2.48 -1.32 18.43
N CYS A 626 1.73 -2.18 19.11
CA CYS A 626 1.01 -3.31 18.53
C CYS A 626 -0.48 -3.24 18.91
N LEU A 627 -1.35 -3.35 17.92
CA LEU A 627 -2.79 -3.35 18.10
C LEU A 627 -3.24 -4.70 18.71
N ARG A 628 -4.02 -4.66 19.78
CA ARG A 628 -4.68 -5.81 20.40
C ARG A 628 -6.19 -5.68 20.23
N TRP A 629 -6.74 -6.39 19.26
CA TRP A 629 -8.13 -6.25 18.85
C TRP A 629 -8.79 -7.58 18.54
N HIS A 630 -10.08 -7.66 18.82
CA HIS A 630 -10.99 -8.65 18.25
C HIS A 630 -12.11 -7.89 17.53
N GLN A 631 -12.39 -8.28 16.30
CA GLN A 631 -13.44 -7.67 15.51
C GLN A 631 -14.83 -7.96 16.10
N PRO A 632 -15.74 -6.97 16.19
CA PRO A 632 -17.15 -7.21 16.46
C PRO A 632 -17.76 -8.23 15.48
N TRP A 633 -18.32 -9.30 16.02
CA TRP A 633 -18.75 -10.46 15.25
C TRP A 633 -20.15 -10.89 15.63
N ASP A 634 -21.15 -10.35 14.95
CA ASP A 634 -22.55 -10.55 15.28
C ASP A 634 -23.17 -11.77 14.56
N SER A 635 -24.43 -12.07 14.90
CA SER A 635 -25.19 -13.20 14.33
C SER A 635 -25.47 -13.12 12.83
N THR A 636 -25.27 -11.96 12.18
CA THR A 636 -25.36 -11.86 10.72
C THR A 636 -24.10 -12.40 10.03
N LYS A 637 -22.96 -12.43 10.75
CA LYS A 637 -21.66 -12.88 10.24
C LYS A 637 -21.37 -14.35 10.56
N THR A 638 -22.03 -14.93 11.57
CA THR A 638 -21.79 -16.31 11.96
C THR A 638 -22.98 -16.97 12.65
N LYS A 639 -23.06 -18.30 12.52
CA LYS A 639 -23.94 -19.16 13.31
C LYS A 639 -23.28 -19.74 14.58
N PHE A 640 -21.99 -19.48 14.78
CA PHE A 640 -21.20 -19.95 15.92
C PHE A 640 -21.23 -18.93 17.08
N SER A 641 -20.10 -18.72 17.75
CA SER A 641 -19.90 -17.68 18.77
C SER A 641 -19.95 -16.28 18.17
N THR A 642 -20.80 -15.45 18.76
CA THR A 642 -20.88 -14.01 18.55
C THR A 642 -20.04 -13.27 19.59
N CYS A 643 -19.52 -12.10 19.20
CA CYS A 643 -18.70 -11.25 20.04
C CYS A 643 -19.10 -9.79 19.90
N ASP A 644 -19.66 -9.23 20.97
CA ASP A 644 -19.91 -7.81 21.10
C ASP A 644 -18.66 -7.12 21.63
N VAL A 645 -18.22 -6.05 20.95
CA VAL A 645 -16.99 -5.32 21.26
C VAL A 645 -17.29 -3.84 21.42
N ARG A 646 -16.70 -3.20 22.44
CA ARG A 646 -16.83 -1.76 22.66
C ARG A 646 -15.55 -1.12 23.19
N ILE A 647 -15.32 0.13 22.81
CA ILE A 647 -14.33 1.01 23.44
C ILE A 647 -14.91 1.51 24.77
N GLU A 648 -14.11 1.49 25.84
CA GLU A 648 -14.58 1.83 27.18
C GLU A 648 -14.36 3.30 27.56
N ASN A 649 -13.27 3.91 27.08
CA ASN A 649 -12.78 5.21 27.55
C ASN A 649 -12.37 6.18 26.43
N ASP A 650 -12.86 5.97 25.21
CA ASP A 650 -12.69 6.86 24.05
C ASP A 650 -13.93 6.75 23.12
N ASP A 651 -13.92 7.45 21.98
CA ASP A 651 -14.99 7.50 20.99
C ASP A 651 -15.36 6.11 20.44
N SER A 652 -16.64 5.75 20.48
CA SER A 652 -17.13 4.45 20.01
C SER A 652 -17.02 4.26 18.49
N GLY A 653 -16.93 5.35 17.72
CA GLY A 653 -16.68 5.34 16.29
C GLY A 653 -15.32 4.73 15.91
N LEU A 654 -14.37 4.68 16.86
CA LEU A 654 -13.07 4.03 16.69
C LEU A 654 -13.20 2.54 16.30
N VAL A 655 -14.24 1.82 16.77
CA VAL A 655 -14.51 0.42 16.38
C VAL A 655 -14.56 0.28 14.86
N SER A 656 -15.37 1.11 14.20
CA SER A 656 -15.55 1.07 12.74
C SER A 656 -14.27 1.41 11.98
N ILE A 657 -13.40 2.22 12.59
CA ILE A 657 -12.14 2.65 12.00
C ILE A 657 -11.09 1.55 12.12
N ILE A 658 -11.00 0.90 13.27
CA ILE A 658 -10.10 -0.24 13.46
C ILE A 658 -10.46 -1.35 12.47
N ASP A 659 -11.74 -1.71 12.41
CA ASP A 659 -12.23 -2.73 11.49
C ASP A 659 -11.93 -2.36 10.04
N ARG A 660 -12.23 -1.12 9.61
CA ARG A 660 -11.93 -0.70 8.23
C ARG A 660 -10.43 -0.78 7.90
N ILE A 661 -9.55 -0.31 8.79
CA ILE A 661 -8.11 -0.23 8.50
C ILE A 661 -7.45 -1.61 8.55
N THR A 662 -7.89 -2.50 9.44
CA THR A 662 -7.33 -3.87 9.52
C THR A 662 -7.60 -4.72 8.27
N TYR A 663 -8.53 -4.32 7.40
CA TYR A 663 -8.78 -4.94 6.10
C TYR A 663 -8.27 -4.11 4.90
N ASP A 664 -7.78 -2.89 5.12
CA ASP A 664 -7.21 -2.03 4.08
C ASP A 664 -6.05 -2.76 3.38
N HIS A 665 -6.04 -2.77 2.05
CA HIS A 665 -4.99 -3.45 1.27
C HIS A 665 -3.57 -2.92 1.49
N ARG A 666 -3.41 -1.74 2.11
CA ARG A 666 -2.12 -1.19 2.53
C ARG A 666 -1.64 -1.73 3.90
N VAL A 667 -2.50 -2.43 4.61
CA VAL A 667 -2.28 -2.94 5.98
C VAL A 667 -2.36 -4.45 6.04
N CYS A 668 -3.28 -5.04 5.26
CA CYS A 668 -3.69 -6.42 5.35
C CYS A 668 -3.19 -7.24 4.17
N LEU A 669 -2.24 -8.14 4.43
CA LEU A 669 -1.82 -9.16 3.48
C LEU A 669 -2.94 -10.20 3.32
N ARG A 670 -3.32 -10.48 2.07
CA ARG A 670 -4.20 -11.59 1.70
C ARG A 670 -3.33 -12.74 1.21
N PHE A 671 -3.07 -13.70 2.09
CA PHE A 671 -2.12 -14.77 1.83
C PHE A 671 -2.80 -16.02 1.29
N GLU A 672 -2.30 -16.49 0.14
CA GLU A 672 -2.67 -17.78 -0.45
C GLU A 672 -1.57 -18.80 -0.16
N TRP A 673 -1.98 -19.92 0.43
CA TRP A 673 -1.09 -21.01 0.81
C TRP A 673 -0.69 -21.85 -0.40
N GLU A 674 0.54 -22.36 -0.37
CA GLU A 674 0.98 -23.49 -1.18
C GLU A 674 1.22 -24.71 -0.29
N LYS A 675 0.98 -25.90 -0.84
CA LYS A 675 1.26 -27.15 -0.13
C LYS A 675 2.73 -27.21 0.26
N GLY A 676 2.98 -27.52 1.53
CA GLY A 676 4.30 -27.62 2.12
C GLY A 676 4.89 -26.29 2.59
N ASP A 677 4.17 -25.17 2.46
CA ASP A 677 4.58 -23.92 3.08
C ASP A 677 4.75 -24.08 4.58
N LEU A 678 5.81 -23.48 5.10
CA LEU A 678 5.96 -23.18 6.52
C LEU A 678 5.80 -21.67 6.74
N LEU A 679 4.95 -21.26 7.67
CA LEU A 679 4.70 -19.84 7.94
C LEU A 679 4.92 -19.54 9.42
N ILE A 680 5.75 -18.54 9.70
CA ILE A 680 5.99 -17.99 11.02
C ILE A 680 5.32 -16.61 11.08
N SER A 681 4.39 -16.45 12.00
CA SER A 681 3.68 -15.18 12.24
C SER A 681 3.93 -14.70 13.66
N ASP A 682 4.39 -13.45 13.76
CA ASP A 682 4.46 -12.70 15.01
C ASP A 682 3.03 -12.34 15.48
N ASN A 683 2.51 -13.11 16.43
CA ASN A 683 1.17 -12.94 16.99
C ASN A 683 1.07 -11.70 17.91
N THR A 684 2.19 -11.03 18.21
CA THR A 684 2.17 -9.73 18.88
C THR A 684 1.96 -8.61 17.89
N ALA A 685 2.72 -8.58 16.81
CA ALA A 685 2.66 -7.52 15.81
C ALA A 685 1.51 -7.67 14.80
N MET A 686 1.01 -8.90 14.59
CA MET A 686 -0.02 -9.19 13.59
C MET A 686 -1.36 -9.53 14.24
N LEU A 687 -2.43 -8.94 13.70
CA LEU A 687 -3.75 -9.56 13.77
C LEU A 687 -3.90 -10.48 12.56
N HIS A 688 -4.71 -11.51 12.70
CA HIS A 688 -4.97 -12.44 11.63
C HIS A 688 -6.42 -12.92 11.61
N THR A 689 -6.82 -13.44 10.46
CA THR A 689 -8.09 -14.14 10.29
C THR A 689 -8.05 -15.03 9.05
N ARG A 690 -9.18 -15.61 8.68
CA ARG A 690 -9.39 -16.39 7.48
C ARG A 690 -10.69 -15.94 6.82
N THR A 691 -10.67 -15.75 5.50
CA THR A 691 -11.91 -15.55 4.74
C THR A 691 -12.72 -16.84 4.69
N GLY A 692 -14.01 -16.75 4.36
CA GLY A 692 -14.81 -17.94 4.09
C GLY A 692 -14.22 -18.75 2.92
N TYR A 693 -14.53 -20.04 2.90
CA TYR A 693 -14.18 -20.93 1.78
C TYR A 693 -15.30 -21.94 1.51
N VAL A 694 -15.25 -22.54 0.32
CA VAL A 694 -16.23 -23.54 -0.12
C VAL A 694 -16.13 -24.77 0.78
N SER A 695 -17.26 -25.28 1.26
CA SER A 695 -17.31 -26.52 2.04
C SER A 695 -16.78 -27.72 1.23
N ASP A 696 -16.42 -28.80 1.91
CA ASP A 696 -15.95 -30.06 1.29
C ASP A 696 -14.65 -29.93 0.47
N CYS A 697 -13.77 -29.00 0.85
CA CYS A 697 -12.42 -28.91 0.30
C CYS A 697 -11.38 -29.48 1.29
N ASP A 698 -10.30 -30.08 0.76
CA ASP A 698 -9.23 -30.74 1.53
C ASP A 698 -8.33 -29.77 2.32
N ARG A 699 -8.81 -28.62 2.80
CA ARG A 699 -7.98 -27.63 3.50
C ARG A 699 -7.53 -28.15 4.87
N GLU A 700 -6.22 -28.26 5.06
CA GLU A 700 -5.60 -28.64 6.33
C GLU A 700 -4.34 -27.82 6.60
N LEU A 701 -4.28 -27.21 7.79
CA LEU A 701 -3.10 -26.53 8.32
C LEU A 701 -2.75 -27.12 9.69
N TRP A 702 -1.47 -27.25 10.00
CA TRP A 702 -1.03 -27.58 11.36
C TRP A 702 -0.43 -26.35 12.02
N ARG A 703 -0.67 -26.16 13.32
CA ARG A 703 -0.23 -24.99 14.07
C ARG A 703 0.49 -25.38 15.37
N ILE A 704 1.62 -24.73 15.63
CA ILE A 704 2.33 -24.75 16.91
C ILE A 704 2.40 -23.31 17.44
N HIS A 705 2.19 -23.14 18.75
CA HIS A 705 2.46 -21.88 19.44
C HIS A 705 3.80 -21.94 20.15
N PHE A 706 4.51 -20.82 20.15
CA PHE A 706 5.79 -20.68 20.85
C PHE A 706 6.03 -19.24 21.30
N ASN A 707 6.94 -19.05 22.26
CA ASN A 707 7.43 -17.77 22.75
C ASN A 707 8.87 -17.53 22.36
#